data_AF-A0A8H5N921-F1
#
_entry.id   AF-A0A8H5N921-F1
#
_cell.length_a   1.000
_cell.length_b   1.000
_cell.length_c   1.000
_cell.angle_alpha   90.00
_cell.angle_beta   90.00
_cell.angle_gamma   90.00
#
_symmetry.space_group_name_H-M   'P 1'
#
loop_
_entity.id
_entity.type
_entity.pdbx_description
1 polymer ?
#
loop_
_entity_poly.entity_id
_entity_poly.type
_entity_poly.pdbx_seq_one_letter_code
_entity_poly.pdbx_strand_id
1 'polypeptide(L)'
;MAQLDTPSTDLTRLILLLCWSLLNAQVYVHPTFTTVISSFSTLTTLVELAQLTFCPGLLDTICMPAPPNHVWFKSIPSYCPKNSWGIYVLVLKKPGCTPGIYIGSGTASNQGVSARFNGHRTGNACPYHVEEAKRNGFTVTYMALLVSCPMPTPDQIPRFRVLLLLLKAAFTCIFWSLRHRDKPCGIEYLAPWSVDSYPWDGLCSHSPLLDSAEVRPGDLNLSPEQLNQIAAIIKDKNRTYQANYQKALRTNPTPAYTARVKARNIKHAPATKARQQAAIANQTYHCSKDLSGDARALRRLRTACERAKRTLSSGAQATIEIDSLFDGEDFTMSITRARFEDLNAKAFSGTIEPVAQVLKDAQIEKKAVDEIVLVGGSTRIPKIQKLLSEFFDGKKLEKSINPDEAVAYGAAVQAGILSGKATSAETSDLLLLDVVPLSLGVAMEGNIFAPVVPRGTTCPTLKKRTFTTTVQFPVFQGERVNCEDNTSLGEFTLAPIPPMRAGEAVLECVFEVDVNGILKVTATEKTSGRSANITISNSVGKLTTDEIEKMVNDAEQFKSNDDAFQKKFEAKQQLESYIGRVEEIVSDPTLSLKLKRGQKEKIESTISDAMAALELNESSAEDLKKQELALKRLVTKAMSSR
;
A
#
# COMPACT_ATOMS: atom_id res chain seq x y z
N MET A 1 19.35 58.43 4.68
CA MET A 1 18.82 58.61 3.32
C MET A 1 19.92 59.19 2.44
N ALA A 2 20.56 58.36 1.63
CA ALA A 2 21.15 58.64 0.31
C ALA A 2 22.02 57.44 -0.09
N GLN A 3 21.81 56.95 -1.31
CA GLN A 3 22.38 55.76 -1.96
C GLN A 3 21.66 54.43 -1.66
N LEU A 4 20.60 54.17 -2.43
CA LEU A 4 19.89 52.89 -2.46
C LEU A 4 19.48 52.59 -3.91
N ASP A 5 20.08 51.55 -4.48
CA ASP A 5 19.61 50.91 -5.72
C ASP A 5 18.87 49.62 -5.33
N THR A 6 17.64 49.47 -5.86
CA THR A 6 16.65 48.38 -5.77
C THR A 6 15.62 48.40 -4.60
N PRO A 7 14.29 48.42 -4.89
CA PRO A 7 13.23 48.63 -3.88
C PRO A 7 12.95 47.46 -2.91
N SER A 8 13.36 46.22 -3.24
CA SER A 8 13.19 45.06 -2.34
C SER A 8 14.14 45.08 -1.14
N THR A 9 15.31 45.69 -1.33
CA THR A 9 16.40 45.74 -0.35
C THR A 9 16.10 46.77 0.75
N ASP A 10 15.33 47.82 0.40
CA ASP A 10 14.96 48.91 1.30
C ASP A 10 13.87 48.53 2.31
N LEU A 11 12.82 47.84 1.86
CA LEU A 11 11.74 47.38 2.74
C LEU A 11 12.22 46.32 3.74
N THR A 12 13.01 45.36 3.26
CA THR A 12 13.57 44.29 4.11
C THR A 12 14.44 44.89 5.21
N ARG A 13 15.28 45.88 4.86
CA ARG A 13 16.13 46.59 5.83
C ARG A 13 15.32 47.41 6.83
N LEU A 14 14.27 48.12 6.38
CA LEU A 14 13.37 48.88 7.26
C LEU A 14 12.71 47.95 8.30
N ILE A 15 12.17 46.82 7.86
CA ILE A 15 11.51 45.84 8.73
C ILE A 15 12.52 45.19 9.68
N LEU A 16 13.75 44.88 9.22
CA LEU A 16 14.83 44.38 10.07
C LEU A 16 15.18 45.36 11.19
N LEU A 17 15.32 46.65 10.86
CA LEU A 17 15.59 47.70 11.85
C LEU A 17 14.44 47.83 12.85
N LEU A 18 13.19 47.82 12.40
CA LEU A 18 12.02 47.86 13.28
C LEU A 18 11.97 46.64 14.21
N CYS A 19 12.19 45.43 13.68
CA CYS A 19 12.28 44.20 14.46
C CYS A 19 13.38 44.30 15.53
N TRP A 20 14.55 44.84 15.17
CA TRP A 20 15.65 45.03 16.12
C TRP A 20 15.31 46.09 17.19
N SER A 21 14.70 47.21 16.80
CA SER A 21 14.23 48.23 17.73
C SER A 21 13.18 47.68 18.71
N LEU A 22 12.28 46.81 18.24
CA LEU A 22 11.28 46.15 19.09
C LEU A 22 11.90 45.20 20.12
N LEU A 23 12.97 44.48 19.77
CA LEU A 23 13.70 43.63 20.72
C LEU A 23 14.43 44.45 21.80
N ASN A 24 14.77 45.69 21.51
CA ASN A 24 15.49 46.60 22.41
C ASN A 24 14.58 47.69 23.01
N ALA A 25 13.27 47.62 22.79
CA ALA A 25 12.32 48.56 23.36
C ALA A 25 12.24 48.37 24.88
N GLN A 26 11.87 49.42 25.62
CA GLN A 26 11.69 49.40 27.08
C GLN A 26 10.40 48.67 27.50
N VAL A 27 10.21 47.47 26.97
CA VAL A 27 9.07 46.59 27.20
C VAL A 27 9.57 45.19 27.50
N TYR A 28 8.74 44.39 28.18
CA TYR A 28 9.09 42.99 28.38
C TYR A 28 9.15 42.27 27.02
N VAL A 29 10.29 41.64 26.74
CA VAL A 29 10.50 40.75 25.59
C VAL A 29 10.79 39.37 26.15
N HIS A 30 10.03 38.37 25.69
CA HIS A 30 10.21 37.01 26.17
C HIS A 30 11.64 36.51 25.88
N PRO A 31 12.34 35.85 26.83
CA PRO A 31 13.76 35.47 26.68
C PRO A 31 14.07 34.59 25.45
N THR A 32 13.08 33.86 24.93
CA THR A 32 13.22 33.06 23.69
C THR A 32 13.68 33.90 22.51
N PHE A 33 13.24 35.16 22.41
CA PHE A 33 13.64 36.03 21.31
C PHE A 33 15.13 36.36 21.38
N THR A 34 15.64 36.76 22.53
CA THR A 34 17.06 37.09 22.73
C THR A 34 17.96 35.85 22.69
N THR A 35 17.43 34.68 23.07
CA THR A 35 18.14 33.40 22.96
C THR A 35 18.39 33.00 21.50
N VAL A 36 17.41 33.21 20.61
CA VAL A 36 17.53 32.87 19.18
C VAL A 36 18.16 34.01 18.37
N ILE A 37 17.86 35.25 18.73
CA ILE A 37 18.27 36.47 18.04
C ILE A 37 19.14 37.28 19.00
N SER A 38 20.39 36.83 19.15
CA SER A 38 21.36 37.43 20.06
C SER A 38 22.01 38.71 19.53
N SER A 39 21.99 38.93 18.22
CA SER A 39 22.60 40.08 17.56
C SER A 39 21.84 40.49 16.30
N PHE A 40 22.07 41.73 15.84
CA PHE A 40 21.52 42.22 14.58
C PHE A 40 22.01 41.40 13.37
N SER A 41 23.24 40.88 13.44
CA SER A 41 23.79 39.96 12.43
C SER A 41 22.98 38.66 12.37
N THR A 42 22.70 38.05 13.53
CA THR A 42 21.87 36.84 13.64
C THR A 42 20.47 37.05 13.06
N LEU A 43 19.86 38.21 13.31
CA LEU A 43 18.56 38.57 12.74
C LEU A 43 18.62 38.66 11.21
N THR A 44 19.65 39.30 10.68
CA THR A 44 19.86 39.47 9.23
C THR A 44 20.03 38.13 8.53
N THR A 45 20.89 37.25 9.08
CA THR A 45 21.10 35.90 8.54
C THR A 45 19.81 35.06 8.57
N LEU A 46 19.01 35.14 9.64
CA LEU A 46 17.74 34.41 9.72
C LEU A 46 16.73 34.90 8.65
N VAL A 47 16.68 36.20 8.37
CA VAL A 47 15.80 36.76 7.34
C VAL A 47 16.24 36.36 5.94
N GLU A 48 17.55 36.37 5.66
CA GLU A 48 18.10 35.89 4.40
C GLU A 48 17.78 34.41 4.15
N LEU A 49 17.99 33.57 5.17
CA LEU A 49 17.64 32.14 5.12
C LEU A 49 16.14 31.91 4.93
N ALA A 50 15.29 32.79 5.47
CA ALA A 50 13.84 32.67 5.38
C ALA A 50 13.27 33.01 4.00
N GLN A 51 14.03 33.66 3.11
CA GLN A 51 13.57 34.05 1.76
C GLN A 51 12.21 34.76 1.79
N LEU A 52 12.10 35.80 2.61
CA LEU A 52 10.84 36.52 2.82
C LEU A 52 10.37 37.21 1.53
N THR A 53 9.08 37.06 1.24
CA THR A 53 8.37 37.77 0.16
C THR A 53 7.28 38.63 0.77
N PHE A 54 7.41 39.95 0.65
CA PHE A 54 6.45 40.93 1.16
C PHE A 54 5.32 41.21 0.17
N CYS A 55 4.17 41.68 0.66
CA CYS A 55 3.08 42.09 -0.21
C CYS A 55 3.45 43.33 -1.07
N PRO A 56 2.91 43.44 -2.29
CA PRO A 56 3.18 44.59 -3.16
C PRO A 56 2.70 45.91 -2.53
N GLY A 57 3.45 46.99 -2.75
CA GLY A 57 3.10 48.34 -2.29
C GLY A 57 3.22 48.58 -0.78
N LEU A 58 3.80 47.65 -0.02
CA LEU A 58 3.93 47.78 1.43
C LEU A 58 4.87 48.94 1.83
N LEU A 59 6.01 49.08 1.15
CA LEU A 59 6.98 50.15 1.43
C LEU A 59 6.35 51.53 1.18
N ASP A 60 5.74 51.71 0.00
CA ASP A 60 5.06 52.95 -0.38
C ASP A 60 4.00 53.34 0.64
N THR A 61 3.27 52.34 1.14
CA THR A 61 2.22 52.53 2.14
C THR A 61 2.79 52.99 3.47
N ILE A 62 3.86 52.36 3.97
CA ILE A 62 4.50 52.74 5.24
C ILE A 62 5.08 54.16 5.18
N CYS A 63 5.54 54.60 4.00
CA CYS A 63 6.08 55.93 3.78
C CYS A 63 5.02 57.03 3.61
N MET A 64 3.72 56.71 3.62
CA MET A 64 2.66 57.71 3.53
C MET A 64 2.58 58.57 4.79
N PRO A 65 2.18 59.86 4.70
CA PRO A 65 2.07 60.75 5.86
C PRO A 65 0.92 60.39 6.82
N ALA A 66 -0.01 59.53 6.40
CA ALA A 66 -1.16 59.06 7.18
C ALA A 66 -1.39 57.56 6.93
N PRO A 67 -1.97 56.82 7.89
CA PRO A 67 -2.22 55.40 7.72
C PRO A 67 -3.19 55.14 6.56
N PRO A 68 -3.06 53.99 5.86
CA PRO A 68 -3.98 53.66 4.78
C PRO A 68 -5.40 53.46 5.32
N ASN A 69 -6.40 53.42 4.43
CA ASN A 69 -7.76 53.02 4.80
C ASN A 69 -7.86 51.48 4.90
N HIS A 70 -8.77 50.92 5.70
CA HIS A 70 -9.00 49.47 5.77
C HIS A 70 -9.33 48.83 4.41
N VAL A 71 -9.77 49.63 3.42
CA VAL A 71 -9.99 49.18 2.03
C VAL A 71 -8.67 48.81 1.33
N TRP A 72 -7.54 49.44 1.69
CA TRP A 72 -6.22 49.14 1.12
C TRP A 72 -5.87 47.67 1.25
N PHE A 73 -6.21 47.01 2.36
CA PHE A 73 -5.95 45.58 2.51
C PHE A 73 -6.60 44.74 1.40
N LYS A 74 -7.69 45.20 0.77
CA LYS A 74 -8.31 44.52 -0.37
C LYS A 74 -7.49 44.59 -1.66
N SER A 75 -6.58 45.56 -1.81
CA SER A 75 -5.69 45.65 -2.97
C SER A 75 -4.53 44.64 -2.88
N ILE A 76 -4.24 44.11 -1.70
CA ILE A 76 -3.28 43.01 -1.53
C ILE A 76 -3.90 41.74 -2.13
N PRO A 77 -3.21 41.00 -3.02
CA PRO A 77 -3.73 39.76 -3.56
C PRO A 77 -4.18 38.76 -2.48
N SER A 78 -5.37 38.20 -2.64
CA SER A 78 -5.90 37.16 -1.73
C SER A 78 -5.25 35.77 -1.93
N TYR A 79 -4.29 35.68 -2.86
CA TYR A 79 -3.57 34.47 -3.17
C TYR A 79 -2.68 34.05 -1.99
N CYS A 80 -2.88 32.82 -1.52
CA CYS A 80 -1.99 32.18 -0.55
C CYS A 80 -1.23 31.06 -1.29
N PRO A 81 0.11 31.14 -1.37
CA PRO A 81 0.91 30.04 -1.89
C PRO A 81 0.63 28.75 -1.11
N LYS A 82 0.68 27.60 -1.80
CA LYS A 82 0.61 26.30 -1.12
C LYS A 82 1.91 26.08 -0.36
N ASN A 83 1.81 25.51 0.84
CA ASN A 83 2.95 25.15 1.68
C ASN A 83 3.87 26.34 2.04
N SER A 84 3.30 27.52 2.28
CA SER A 84 4.05 28.69 2.76
C SER A 84 3.72 29.00 4.22
N TRP A 85 4.74 29.46 4.94
CA TRP A 85 4.57 30.14 6.22
C TRP A 85 4.45 31.64 5.97
N GLY A 86 3.97 32.39 6.96
CA GLY A 86 3.83 33.84 6.79
C GLY A 86 2.96 34.54 7.83
N ILE A 87 2.90 35.86 7.70
CA ILE A 87 2.07 36.77 8.50
C ILE A 87 0.95 37.29 7.64
N TYR A 88 -0.26 37.25 8.18
CA TYR A 88 -1.47 37.63 7.48
C TYR A 88 -2.29 38.62 8.29
N VAL A 89 -3.17 39.32 7.59
CA VAL A 89 -4.13 40.27 8.14
C VAL A 89 -5.55 39.78 7.90
N LEU A 90 -6.42 39.96 8.89
CA LEU A 90 -7.87 39.80 8.76
C LEU A 90 -8.55 41.15 8.94
N VAL A 91 -9.45 41.48 8.03
CA VAL A 91 -10.32 42.66 8.15
C VAL A 91 -11.73 42.21 8.51
N LEU A 92 -12.16 42.57 9.70
CA LEU A 92 -13.47 42.25 10.25
C LEU A 92 -14.38 43.48 10.20
N LYS A 93 -15.63 43.30 9.78
CA LYS A 93 -16.62 44.38 9.74
C LYS A 93 -17.92 43.99 10.40
N LYS A 94 -18.52 44.97 11.06
CA LYS A 94 -19.88 44.96 11.57
C LYS A 94 -20.57 46.24 11.07
N PRO A 95 -21.77 46.15 10.48
CA PRO A 95 -22.50 47.34 10.03
C PRO A 95 -22.65 48.37 11.16
N GLY A 96 -22.32 49.64 10.88
CA GLY A 96 -22.40 50.73 11.87
C GLY A 96 -21.26 50.77 12.90
N CYS A 97 -20.25 49.92 12.81
CA CYS A 97 -19.07 49.94 13.69
C CYS A 97 -17.78 50.19 12.90
N THR A 98 -16.76 50.68 13.60
CA THR A 98 -15.37 50.73 13.11
C THR A 98 -14.89 49.33 12.71
N PRO A 99 -14.19 49.18 11.58
CA PRO A 99 -13.60 47.90 11.19
C PRO A 99 -12.55 47.44 12.21
N GLY A 100 -12.47 46.13 12.43
CA GLY A 100 -11.45 45.51 13.28
C GLY A 100 -10.34 44.86 12.45
N ILE A 101 -9.09 45.02 12.85
CA ILE A 101 -7.92 44.38 12.24
C ILE A 101 -7.24 43.42 13.18
N TYR A 102 -6.94 42.23 12.67
CA TYR A 102 -6.14 41.22 13.36
C TYR A 102 -4.92 40.82 12.53
N ILE A 103 -3.75 40.81 13.17
CA ILE A 103 -2.51 40.30 12.59
C ILE A 103 -2.20 38.93 13.19
N GLY A 104 -2.07 37.93 12.31
CA GLY A 104 -1.84 36.53 12.68
C GLY A 104 -0.64 35.93 11.98
N SER A 105 -0.13 34.83 12.53
CA SER A 105 0.93 34.03 11.91
C SER A 105 0.41 32.63 11.51
N GLY A 106 0.93 32.10 10.41
CA GLY A 106 0.60 30.77 9.89
C GLY A 106 1.82 29.87 9.83
N THR A 107 2.21 29.29 10.97
CA THR A 107 3.42 28.46 11.14
C THR A 107 3.11 26.95 11.27
N ALA A 108 1.94 26.52 10.79
CA ALA A 108 1.56 25.11 10.85
C ALA A 108 2.47 24.26 9.95
N SER A 109 3.10 23.22 10.51
CA SER A 109 4.13 22.41 9.82
C SER A 109 3.64 21.64 8.59
N ASN A 110 2.33 21.47 8.40
CA ASN A 110 1.78 20.63 7.34
C ASN A 110 1.12 21.41 6.21
N GLN A 111 0.63 22.61 6.49
CA GLN A 111 -0.21 23.41 5.57
C GLN A 111 0.02 24.92 5.68
N GLY A 112 0.88 25.37 6.61
CA GLY A 112 1.24 26.77 6.79
C GLY A 112 0.06 27.71 6.94
N VAL A 113 0.07 28.83 6.22
CA VAL A 113 -0.99 29.86 6.24
C VAL A 113 -2.32 29.35 5.68
N SER A 114 -2.28 28.43 4.70
CA SER A 114 -3.49 27.89 4.08
C SER A 114 -4.42 27.19 5.09
N ALA A 115 -3.85 26.50 6.09
CA ALA A 115 -4.64 25.91 7.17
C ALA A 115 -5.35 26.96 8.01
N ARG A 116 -4.68 28.07 8.34
CA ARG A 116 -5.28 29.17 9.12
C ARG A 116 -6.41 29.84 8.33
N PHE A 117 -6.21 30.11 7.04
CA PHE A 117 -7.26 30.70 6.19
C PHE A 117 -8.48 29.78 6.09
N ASN A 118 -8.27 28.47 5.96
CA ASN A 118 -9.37 27.51 5.96
C ASN A 118 -10.09 27.46 7.32
N GLY A 119 -9.35 27.53 8.44
CA GLY A 119 -9.92 27.63 9.78
C GLY A 119 -10.84 28.85 9.93
N HIS A 120 -10.39 30.02 9.48
CA HIS A 120 -11.19 31.25 9.51
C HIS A 120 -12.47 31.18 8.69
N ARG A 121 -12.45 30.47 7.54
CA ARG A 121 -13.62 30.25 6.68
C ARG A 121 -14.60 29.22 7.25
N THR A 122 -14.07 28.15 7.84
CA THR A 122 -14.88 27.00 8.33
C THR A 122 -15.32 27.14 9.78
N GLY A 123 -14.75 28.09 10.53
CA GLY A 123 -15.01 28.27 11.96
C GLY A 123 -14.22 27.30 12.85
N ASN A 124 -13.37 26.45 12.29
CA ASN A 124 -12.56 25.51 13.05
C ASN A 124 -11.19 26.13 13.40
N ALA A 125 -10.82 26.12 14.69
CA ALA A 125 -9.51 26.58 15.20
C ALA A 125 -9.19 28.07 14.92
N CYS A 126 -10.17 28.94 15.16
CA CYS A 126 -10.04 30.39 15.04
C CYS A 126 -9.43 30.97 16.34
N PRO A 127 -8.55 31.99 16.29
CA PRO A 127 -8.02 32.62 17.50
C PRO A 127 -9.15 33.23 18.33
N TYR A 128 -9.03 33.12 19.66
CA TYR A 128 -10.07 33.54 20.61
C TYR A 128 -10.63 34.93 20.34
N HIS A 129 -9.79 35.94 20.09
CA HIS A 129 -10.27 37.32 19.84
C HIS A 129 -10.99 37.50 18.51
N VAL A 130 -10.63 36.70 17.51
CA VAL A 130 -11.35 36.67 16.22
C VAL A 130 -12.70 35.97 16.40
N GLU A 131 -12.77 34.93 17.24
CA GLU A 131 -14.02 34.29 17.63
C GLU A 131 -14.91 35.21 18.47
N GLU A 132 -14.34 35.93 19.43
CA GLU A 132 -15.02 36.92 20.26
C GLU A 132 -15.62 38.03 19.38
N ALA A 133 -14.85 38.58 18.44
CA ALA A 133 -15.35 39.55 17.47
C ALA A 133 -16.49 38.96 16.62
N LYS A 134 -16.37 37.71 16.15
CA LYS A 134 -17.44 37.02 15.42
C LYS A 134 -18.71 36.83 16.26
N ARG A 135 -18.59 36.46 17.55
CA ARG A 135 -19.71 36.36 18.49
C ARG A 135 -20.39 37.73 18.71
N ASN A 136 -19.60 38.80 18.68
CA ASN A 136 -20.09 40.18 18.78
C ASN A 136 -20.68 40.74 17.46
N GLY A 137 -20.84 39.89 16.43
CA GLY A 137 -21.50 40.23 15.17
C GLY A 137 -20.58 40.75 14.07
N PHE A 138 -19.25 40.66 14.24
CA PHE A 138 -18.31 40.99 13.17
C PHE A 138 -18.16 39.82 12.19
N THR A 139 -17.99 40.14 10.91
CA THR A 139 -17.75 39.17 9.83
C THR A 139 -16.37 39.39 9.22
N VAL A 140 -15.65 38.31 8.93
CA VAL A 140 -14.35 38.38 8.22
C VAL A 140 -14.66 38.72 6.76
N THR A 141 -14.32 39.94 6.35
CA THR A 141 -14.58 40.43 4.99
C THR A 141 -13.41 40.23 4.05
N TYR A 142 -12.18 40.24 4.58
CA TYR A 142 -10.98 40.09 3.78
C TYR A 142 -9.85 39.40 4.56
N MET A 143 -9.03 38.64 3.85
CA MET A 143 -7.83 37.98 4.37
C MET A 143 -6.70 38.17 3.37
N ALA A 144 -5.56 38.68 3.82
CA ALA A 144 -4.41 38.97 2.96
C ALA A 144 -3.10 38.51 3.61
N LEU A 145 -2.13 38.13 2.78
CA LEU A 145 -0.80 37.75 3.22
C LEU A 145 0.12 38.98 3.17
N LEU A 146 0.68 39.37 4.30
CA LEU A 146 1.57 40.55 4.42
C LEU A 146 3.03 40.18 4.13
N VAL A 147 3.47 39.02 4.62
CA VAL A 147 4.76 38.43 4.30
C VAL A 147 4.63 36.93 4.26
N SER A 148 5.37 36.29 3.37
CA SER A 148 5.41 34.84 3.22
C SER A 148 6.83 34.32 3.06
N CYS A 149 7.05 33.08 3.47
CA CYS A 149 8.27 32.33 3.20
C CYS A 149 7.95 30.88 2.82
N PRO A 150 8.87 30.20 2.12
CA PRO A 150 8.82 28.75 1.98
C PRO A 150 8.76 28.07 3.34
N MET A 151 8.16 26.88 3.39
CA MET A 151 8.13 26.10 4.62
C MET A 151 9.55 25.71 5.04
N PRO A 152 9.97 26.01 6.29
CA PRO A 152 11.31 25.66 6.75
C PRO A 152 11.50 24.16 6.84
N THR A 153 12.75 23.72 6.70
CA THR A 153 13.17 22.36 7.04
C THR A 153 12.99 22.11 8.54
N PRO A 154 12.79 20.85 8.97
CA PRO A 154 12.43 20.56 10.35
C PRO A 154 13.40 21.09 11.42
N ASP A 155 14.69 21.16 11.09
CA ASP A 155 15.74 21.72 11.94
C ASP A 155 15.64 23.25 12.10
N GLN A 156 15.11 23.96 11.11
CA GLN A 156 14.96 25.42 11.13
C GLN A 156 13.63 25.90 11.74
N ILE A 157 12.65 24.99 11.90
CA ILE A 157 11.31 25.26 12.43
C ILE A 157 11.33 26.10 13.72
N PRO A 158 12.12 25.76 14.77
CA PRO A 158 12.12 26.52 16.02
C PRO A 158 12.57 27.97 15.83
N ARG A 159 13.64 28.18 15.05
CA ARG A 159 14.23 29.50 14.80
C ARG A 159 13.32 30.37 13.94
N PHE A 160 12.69 29.78 12.92
CA PHE A 160 11.79 30.49 12.02
C PHE A 160 10.46 30.86 12.68
N ARG A 161 10.00 30.09 13.68
CA ARG A 161 8.83 30.47 14.51
C ARG A 161 9.09 31.75 15.30
N VAL A 162 10.27 31.85 15.93
CA VAL A 162 10.69 33.06 16.65
C VAL A 162 10.79 34.24 15.69
N LEU A 163 11.42 34.06 14.53
CA LEU A 163 11.51 35.10 13.49
C LEU A 163 10.12 35.59 13.04
N LEU A 164 9.19 34.67 12.72
CA LEU A 164 7.85 35.05 12.26
C LEU A 164 7.02 35.73 13.37
N LEU A 165 7.22 35.39 14.63
CA LEU A 165 6.57 36.12 15.72
C LEU A 165 7.14 37.51 15.93
N LEU A 166 8.45 37.68 15.73
CA LEU A 166 9.05 39.01 15.72
C LEU A 166 8.49 39.86 14.57
N LEU A 167 8.37 39.27 13.38
CA LEU A 167 7.71 39.92 12.24
C LEU A 167 6.23 40.21 12.52
N LYS A 168 5.51 39.31 13.19
CA LYS A 168 4.14 39.56 13.65
C LYS A 168 4.09 40.79 14.55
N ALA A 169 5.02 40.91 15.51
CA ALA A 169 5.11 42.09 16.37
C ALA A 169 5.38 43.38 15.58
N ALA A 170 6.29 43.33 14.60
CA ALA A 170 6.57 44.45 13.70
C ALA A 170 5.30 44.87 12.92
N PHE A 171 4.57 43.92 12.34
CA PHE A 171 3.32 44.23 11.62
C PHE A 171 2.18 44.67 12.55
N THR A 172 2.13 44.16 13.78
CA THR A 172 1.21 44.65 14.82
C THR A 172 1.53 46.10 15.20
N CYS A 173 2.80 46.50 15.21
CA CYS A 173 3.24 47.89 15.43
C CYS A 173 2.92 48.78 14.21
N ILE A 174 3.30 48.36 13.00
CA ILE A 174 3.08 49.11 11.75
C ILE A 174 1.60 49.44 11.51
N PHE A 175 0.72 48.45 11.68
CA PHE A 175 -0.72 48.61 11.42
C PHE A 175 -1.55 48.85 12.68
N TRP A 176 -0.89 49.01 13.83
CA TRP A 176 -1.48 49.15 15.15
C TRP A 176 -2.68 48.22 15.39
N SER A 177 -2.42 46.91 15.46
CA SER A 177 -3.48 45.90 15.63
C SER A 177 -3.83 45.58 17.09
N LEU A 178 -3.40 46.41 18.04
CA LEU A 178 -3.67 46.24 19.48
C LEU A 178 -5.01 46.87 19.87
N ARG A 179 -5.76 46.18 20.74
CA ARG A 179 -7.13 46.56 21.14
C ARG A 179 -7.19 47.81 22.02
N HIS A 180 -6.19 48.03 22.87
CA HIS A 180 -6.17 49.14 23.81
C HIS A 180 -5.26 50.24 23.28
N ARG A 181 -5.86 51.40 22.92
CA ARG A 181 -5.10 52.61 22.56
C ARG A 181 -4.73 53.44 23.79
N ASP A 182 -5.54 53.34 24.85
CA ASP A 182 -5.37 54.14 26.08
C ASP A 182 -4.35 53.56 27.07
N LYS A 183 -3.77 52.37 26.77
CA LYS A 183 -2.78 51.72 27.64
C LYS A 183 -1.41 51.79 26.97
N PRO A 184 -0.40 52.43 27.60
CA PRO A 184 0.94 52.48 27.04
C PRO A 184 1.52 51.05 26.99
N CYS A 185 1.75 50.59 25.77
CA CYS A 185 2.37 49.34 25.38
C CYS A 185 3.88 49.47 25.18
N GLY A 186 4.44 50.69 25.21
CA GLY A 186 5.88 50.98 25.17
C GLY A 186 6.54 50.77 23.80
N ILE A 187 5.73 50.75 22.74
CA ILE A 187 6.16 50.59 21.33
C ILE A 187 5.47 51.61 20.41
N GLU A 188 4.71 52.55 20.96
CA GLU A 188 3.97 53.59 20.24
C GLU A 188 4.90 54.46 19.39
N TYR A 189 6.07 54.80 19.95
CA TYR A 189 7.08 55.64 19.30
C TYR A 189 7.75 54.96 18.10
N LEU A 190 7.58 53.65 17.94
CA LEU A 190 8.07 52.87 16.81
C LEU A 190 7.04 52.74 15.68
N ALA A 191 5.77 53.11 15.93
CA ALA A 191 4.73 53.05 14.91
C ALA A 191 4.93 54.17 13.87
N PRO A 192 4.67 53.92 12.56
CA PRO A 192 4.85 54.94 11.51
C PRO A 192 3.91 56.14 11.66
N TRP A 193 2.77 55.95 12.33
CA TRP A 193 1.74 56.95 12.53
C TRP A 193 1.28 56.99 13.99
N SER A 194 0.69 58.13 14.39
CA SER A 194 0.06 58.27 15.70
C SER A 194 -1.03 57.21 15.90
N VAL A 195 -1.07 56.60 17.08
CA VAL A 195 -2.01 55.54 17.47
C VAL A 195 -3.47 55.93 17.25
N ASP A 196 -3.80 57.21 17.38
CA ASP A 196 -5.17 57.71 17.21
C ASP A 196 -5.57 57.89 15.73
N SER A 197 -4.59 57.95 14.82
CA SER A 197 -4.82 58.24 13.40
C SER A 197 -5.34 57.05 12.59
N TYR A 198 -5.27 55.82 13.12
CA TYR A 198 -5.68 54.61 12.40
C TYR A 198 -7.21 54.53 12.27
N PRO A 199 -7.77 54.29 11.07
CA PRO A 199 -9.22 54.27 10.83
C PRO A 199 -9.90 52.93 11.19
N TRP A 200 -9.26 52.10 12.01
CA TRP A 200 -9.75 50.79 12.45
C TRP A 200 -9.33 50.48 13.89
N ASP A 201 -10.03 49.56 14.54
CA ASP A 201 -9.65 49.06 15.86
C ASP A 201 -8.78 47.81 15.76
N GLY A 202 -7.84 47.67 16.68
CA GLY A 202 -7.06 46.44 16.82
C GLY A 202 -7.82 45.35 17.55
N LEU A 203 -7.57 44.08 17.20
CA LEU A 203 -8.19 42.92 17.85
C LEU A 203 -7.20 42.10 18.70
N CYS A 204 -5.90 42.40 18.65
CA CYS A 204 -4.90 41.72 19.47
C CYS A 204 -4.94 42.26 20.91
N SER A 205 -4.93 41.37 21.91
CA SER A 205 -4.96 41.76 23.33
C SER A 205 -3.61 42.20 23.88
N HIS A 206 -2.51 41.72 23.29
CA HIS A 206 -1.15 42.01 23.72
C HIS A 206 -0.17 41.92 22.54
N SER A 207 1.05 42.43 22.76
CA SER A 207 2.15 42.34 21.78
C SER A 207 2.64 40.89 21.67
N PRO A 208 2.89 40.38 20.45
CA PRO A 208 3.49 39.05 20.24
C PRO A 208 4.87 38.86 20.90
N LEU A 209 5.53 39.92 21.36
CA LEU A 209 6.80 39.86 22.08
C LEU A 209 6.69 39.20 23.46
N LEU A 210 5.47 39.10 24.02
CA LEU A 210 5.21 38.41 25.28
C LEU A 210 5.09 36.88 25.10
N ASP A 211 4.89 36.41 23.87
CA ASP A 211 4.64 34.99 23.57
C ASP A 211 5.95 34.18 23.56
N SER A 212 5.93 32.97 24.13
CA SER A 212 7.09 32.03 24.17
C SER A 212 7.41 31.33 22.84
N ALA A 213 6.86 31.84 21.75
CA ALA A 213 6.99 31.35 20.38
C ALA A 213 6.50 29.94 20.04
N GLU A 214 5.72 29.31 20.92
CA GLU A 214 5.30 27.90 20.78
C GLU A 214 6.50 26.97 20.48
N VAL A 215 7.70 27.36 20.92
CA VAL A 215 8.92 26.55 20.85
C VAL A 215 8.91 25.64 22.07
N ARG A 216 8.98 24.32 21.88
CA ARG A 216 8.91 23.41 23.03
C ARG A 216 10.18 23.56 23.88
N PRO A 217 10.08 23.42 25.21
CA PRO A 217 11.25 23.42 26.07
C PRO A 217 12.28 22.40 25.57
N GLY A 218 13.50 22.84 25.28
CA GLY A 218 14.59 21.99 24.79
C GLY A 218 14.73 21.88 23.27
N ASP A 219 13.75 22.28 22.45
CA ASP A 219 13.86 22.19 20.97
C ASP A 219 15.04 23.02 20.43
N LEU A 220 15.45 24.09 21.12
CA LEU A 220 16.60 24.93 20.76
C LEU A 220 17.97 24.29 21.10
N ASN A 221 17.98 23.23 21.93
CA ASN A 221 19.19 22.54 22.39
C ASN A 221 19.44 21.22 21.63
N LEU A 222 18.58 20.87 20.68
CA LEU A 222 18.66 19.62 19.91
C LEU A 222 19.49 19.80 18.64
N SER A 223 20.19 18.74 18.23
CA SER A 223 20.91 18.72 16.96
C SER A 223 19.94 18.70 15.76
N PRO A 224 20.36 19.15 14.57
CA PRO A 224 19.54 19.06 13.36
C PRO A 224 19.05 17.63 13.06
N GLU A 225 19.87 16.62 13.34
CA GLU A 225 19.52 15.21 13.17
C GLU A 225 18.41 14.77 14.13
N GLN A 226 18.50 15.17 15.40
CA GLN A 226 17.47 14.90 16.41
C GLN A 226 16.14 15.57 16.05
N LEU A 227 16.17 16.83 15.58
CA LEU A 227 14.97 17.55 15.13
C LEU A 227 14.31 16.87 13.92
N ASN A 228 15.11 16.39 12.97
CA ASN A 228 14.63 15.64 11.81
C ASN A 228 14.00 14.28 12.20
N GLN A 229 14.61 13.55 13.14
CA GLN A 229 14.06 12.29 13.66
C GLN A 229 12.73 12.51 14.39
N ILE A 230 12.66 13.52 15.27
CA ILE A 230 11.42 13.88 15.97
C ILE A 230 10.33 14.27 14.97
N ALA A 231 10.66 15.02 13.92
CA ALA A 231 9.70 15.39 12.88
C ALA A 231 9.19 14.18 12.10
N ALA A 232 10.04 13.19 11.80
CA ALA A 232 9.64 11.94 11.17
C ALA A 232 8.67 11.13 12.06
N ILE A 233 8.99 11.00 13.36
CA ILE A 233 8.13 10.31 14.34
C ILE A 233 6.76 11.00 14.46
N ILE A 234 6.75 12.33 14.56
CA ILE A 234 5.49 13.10 14.65
C ILE A 234 4.67 12.96 13.37
N LYS A 235 5.32 12.99 12.20
CA LYS A 235 4.66 12.81 10.91
C LYS A 235 3.99 11.43 10.83
N ASP A 236 4.67 10.38 11.26
CA ASP A 236 4.14 9.02 11.26
C ASP A 236 3.00 8.86 12.28
N LYS A 237 3.19 9.35 13.51
CA LYS A 237 2.13 9.36 14.54
C LYS A 237 0.87 10.09 14.06
N ASN A 238 1.02 11.23 13.40
CA ASN A 238 -0.10 11.98 12.84
C ASN A 238 -0.77 11.24 11.68
N ARG A 239 0.00 10.55 10.84
CA ARG A 239 -0.53 9.72 9.75
C ARG A 239 -1.38 8.58 10.31
N THR A 240 -0.86 7.88 11.31
CA THR A 240 -1.55 6.77 12.00
C THR A 240 -2.80 7.26 12.72
N TYR A 241 -2.71 8.37 13.46
CA TYR A 241 -3.86 9.00 14.10
C TYR A 241 -4.95 9.39 13.09
N GLN A 242 -4.58 10.02 11.97
CA GLN A 242 -5.53 10.39 10.92
C GLN A 242 -6.16 9.16 10.25
N ALA A 243 -5.38 8.11 9.97
CA ALA A 243 -5.89 6.86 9.42
C ALA A 243 -6.90 6.20 10.37
N ASN A 244 -6.58 6.12 11.66
CA ASN A 244 -7.44 5.57 12.69
C ASN A 244 -8.70 6.42 12.90
N TYR A 245 -8.57 7.74 12.89
CA TYR A 245 -9.70 8.67 12.99
C TYR A 245 -10.65 8.55 11.80
N GLN A 246 -10.13 8.47 10.57
CA GLN A 246 -10.95 8.24 9.37
C GLN A 246 -11.59 6.85 9.37
N LYS A 247 -10.89 5.83 9.85
CA LYS A 247 -11.43 4.47 10.02
C LYS A 247 -12.59 4.48 11.02
N ALA A 248 -12.41 5.11 12.17
CA ALA A 248 -13.43 5.27 13.21
C ALA A 248 -14.67 6.02 12.69
N LEU A 249 -14.49 7.08 11.91
CA LEU A 249 -15.60 7.82 11.29
C LEU A 249 -16.34 7.01 10.21
N ARG A 250 -15.72 6.00 9.60
CA ARG A 250 -16.37 5.11 8.63
C ARG A 250 -17.12 3.97 9.33
N THR A 251 -16.54 3.42 10.40
CA THR A 251 -17.15 2.33 11.17
C THR A 251 -18.32 2.83 12.01
N ASN A 252 -18.20 4.01 12.63
CA ASN A 252 -19.26 4.66 13.42
C ASN A 252 -19.50 6.10 12.94
N PRO A 253 -20.26 6.28 11.83
CA PRO A 253 -20.44 7.59 11.22
C PRO A 253 -21.33 8.50 12.08
N THR A 254 -20.82 9.69 12.42
CA THR A 254 -21.61 10.73 13.08
C THR A 254 -22.59 11.40 12.11
N PRO A 255 -23.72 11.96 12.59
CA PRO A 255 -24.69 12.66 11.74
C PRO A 255 -24.06 13.78 10.89
N ALA A 256 -23.12 14.52 11.46
CA ALA A 256 -22.37 15.57 10.77
C ALA A 256 -21.45 15.00 9.66
N TYR A 257 -20.82 13.85 9.88
CA TYR A 257 -20.00 13.18 8.87
C TYR A 257 -20.87 12.70 7.69
N THR A 258 -22.01 12.08 7.98
CA THR A 258 -22.97 11.61 6.96
C THR A 258 -23.49 12.76 6.12
N ALA A 259 -23.88 13.88 6.75
CA ALA A 259 -24.31 15.09 6.03
C ALA A 259 -23.21 15.66 5.13
N ARG A 260 -21.96 15.70 5.62
CA ARG A 260 -20.80 16.18 4.84
C ARG A 260 -20.50 15.28 3.64
N VAL A 261 -20.56 13.96 3.81
CA VAL A 261 -20.36 12.99 2.72
C VAL A 261 -21.46 13.15 1.67
N LYS A 262 -22.72 13.32 2.09
CA LYS A 262 -23.85 13.56 1.18
C LYS A 262 -23.65 14.85 0.38
N ALA A 263 -23.30 15.95 1.02
CA ALA A 263 -23.01 17.23 0.35
C ALA A 263 -21.82 17.13 -0.62
N ARG A 264 -20.77 16.40 -0.23
CA ARG A 264 -19.60 16.13 -1.10
C ARG A 264 -20.01 15.34 -2.34
N ASN A 265 -20.80 14.29 -2.17
CA ASN A 265 -21.25 13.45 -3.28
C ASN A 265 -22.13 14.25 -4.25
N ILE A 266 -23.01 15.13 -3.74
CA ILE A 266 -23.80 16.06 -4.57
C ILE A 266 -22.88 17.00 -5.37
N LYS A 267 -21.88 17.59 -4.71
CA LYS A 267 -20.92 18.50 -5.36
C LYS A 267 -20.11 17.84 -6.46
N HIS A 268 -19.72 16.58 -6.29
CA HIS A 268 -18.90 15.85 -7.25
C HIS A 268 -19.70 15.03 -8.28
N ALA A 269 -21.00 14.87 -8.10
CA ALA A 269 -21.87 14.17 -9.05
C ALA A 269 -21.75 14.67 -10.52
N PRO A 270 -21.62 15.98 -10.81
CA PRO A 270 -21.45 16.47 -12.18
C PRO A 270 -20.14 15.98 -12.81
N ALA A 271 -19.03 16.01 -12.06
CA ALA A 271 -17.73 15.53 -12.54
C ALA A 271 -17.72 14.01 -12.75
N THR A 272 -18.44 13.25 -11.91
CA THR A 272 -18.62 11.80 -12.10
C THR A 272 -19.43 11.51 -13.36
N LYS A 273 -20.50 12.26 -13.63
CA LYS A 273 -21.27 12.14 -14.87
C LYS A 273 -20.45 12.51 -16.10
N ALA A 274 -19.65 13.58 -16.03
CA ALA A 274 -18.74 13.95 -17.12
C ALA A 274 -17.67 12.87 -17.38
N ARG A 275 -17.15 12.22 -16.32
CA ARG A 275 -16.26 11.05 -16.47
C ARG A 275 -16.96 9.85 -17.09
N GLN A 276 -18.21 9.58 -16.74
CA GLN A 276 -19.02 8.53 -17.37
C GLN A 276 -19.28 8.84 -18.84
N GLN A 277 -19.63 10.08 -19.18
CA GLN A 277 -19.83 10.50 -20.56
C GLN A 277 -18.53 10.47 -21.37
N ALA A 278 -17.42 10.90 -20.80
CA ALA A 278 -16.11 10.75 -21.41
C ALA A 278 -15.72 9.28 -21.57
N ALA A 279 -16.08 8.41 -20.61
CA ALA A 279 -15.84 6.99 -20.71
C ALA A 279 -16.67 6.31 -21.80
N ILE A 280 -17.93 6.74 -21.99
CA ILE A 280 -18.81 6.33 -23.10
C ILE A 280 -18.24 6.82 -24.44
N ALA A 281 -17.83 8.09 -24.53
CA ALA A 281 -17.21 8.66 -25.71
C ALA A 281 -15.88 7.97 -26.08
N ASN A 282 -15.12 7.55 -25.07
CA ASN A 282 -13.85 6.84 -25.25
C ASN A 282 -14.00 5.31 -25.33
N GLN A 283 -15.22 4.77 -25.43
CA GLN A 283 -15.51 3.32 -25.47
C GLN A 283 -14.88 2.52 -24.30
N THR A 284 -14.70 3.16 -23.14
CA THR A 284 -14.05 2.59 -21.95
C THR A 284 -15.05 1.95 -20.97
N TYR A 285 -16.08 1.29 -21.52
CA TYR A 285 -16.99 0.32 -20.90
C TYR A 285 -18.19 0.88 -20.08
N HIS A 286 -19.39 0.56 -20.58
CA HIS A 286 -20.57 0.36 -19.76
C HIS A 286 -21.20 -0.97 -20.18
N CYS A 287 -21.16 -2.00 -19.32
CA CYS A 287 -22.13 -3.08 -19.42
C CYS A 287 -23.42 -2.53 -18.80
N SER A 288 -24.55 -2.58 -19.52
CA SER A 288 -25.85 -2.12 -19.00
C SER A 288 -26.25 -2.82 -17.69
N LYS A 289 -25.62 -3.97 -17.40
CA LYS A 289 -25.85 -4.83 -16.25
C LYS A 289 -24.52 -5.25 -15.59
N ASP A 290 -24.56 -5.57 -14.30
CA ASP A 290 -23.39 -6.02 -13.55
C ASP A 290 -23.35 -7.55 -13.45
N LEU A 291 -22.33 -8.17 -14.07
CA LEU A 291 -22.12 -9.61 -14.06
C LEU A 291 -21.30 -10.12 -12.86
N SER A 292 -20.86 -9.24 -11.96
CA SER A 292 -19.97 -9.57 -10.84
C SER A 292 -20.57 -10.58 -9.85
N GLY A 293 -21.90 -10.71 -9.82
CA GLY A 293 -22.62 -11.68 -9.00
C GLY A 293 -22.75 -13.09 -9.62
N ASP A 294 -22.47 -13.26 -10.91
CA ASP A 294 -22.63 -14.53 -11.61
C ASP A 294 -21.28 -15.23 -11.81
N ALA A 295 -21.06 -16.29 -11.03
CA ALA A 295 -19.85 -17.12 -11.08
C ALA A 295 -19.64 -17.79 -12.45
N ARG A 296 -20.71 -18.18 -13.15
CA ARG A 296 -20.64 -18.81 -14.48
C ARG A 296 -20.21 -17.78 -15.51
N ALA A 297 -20.84 -16.61 -15.54
CA ALA A 297 -20.47 -15.51 -16.44
C ALA A 297 -19.00 -15.10 -16.23
N LEU A 298 -18.58 -14.91 -14.96
CA LEU A 298 -17.19 -14.58 -14.62
C LEU A 298 -16.19 -15.65 -15.07
N ARG A 299 -16.51 -16.95 -14.94
CA ARG A 299 -15.63 -18.03 -15.40
C ARG A 299 -15.50 -18.06 -16.91
N ARG A 300 -16.59 -17.86 -17.65
CA ARG A 300 -16.58 -17.78 -19.12
C ARG A 300 -15.75 -16.60 -19.59
N LEU A 301 -16.00 -15.41 -19.03
CA LEU A 301 -15.23 -14.21 -19.33
C LEU A 301 -13.75 -14.38 -18.98
N ARG A 302 -13.40 -14.94 -17.82
CA ARG A 302 -12.01 -15.21 -17.43
C ARG A 302 -11.31 -16.12 -18.43
N THR A 303 -11.98 -17.17 -18.91
CA THR A 303 -11.43 -18.10 -19.90
C THR A 303 -11.17 -17.40 -21.24
N ALA A 304 -12.11 -16.56 -21.69
CA ALA A 304 -11.95 -15.80 -22.91
C ALA A 304 -10.84 -14.73 -22.80
N CYS A 305 -10.76 -14.02 -21.67
CA CYS A 305 -9.69 -13.06 -21.38
C CYS A 305 -8.30 -13.74 -21.36
N GLU A 306 -8.20 -14.96 -20.82
CA GLU A 306 -6.95 -15.72 -20.81
C GLU A 306 -6.49 -16.09 -22.24
N ARG A 307 -7.42 -16.56 -23.08
CA ARG A 307 -7.17 -16.83 -24.50
C ARG A 307 -6.79 -15.56 -25.27
N ALA A 308 -7.48 -14.45 -25.02
CA ALA A 308 -7.16 -13.16 -25.62
C ALA A 308 -5.77 -12.69 -25.19
N LYS A 309 -5.41 -12.81 -23.91
CA LYS A 309 -4.05 -12.53 -23.40
C LYS A 309 -2.99 -13.34 -24.15
N ARG A 310 -3.19 -14.65 -24.33
CA ARG A 310 -2.26 -15.50 -25.11
C ARG A 310 -2.16 -15.04 -26.56
N THR A 311 -3.28 -14.70 -27.19
CA THR A 311 -3.32 -14.20 -28.57
C THR A 311 -2.58 -12.87 -28.70
N LEU A 312 -2.71 -11.97 -27.72
CA LEU A 312 -2.00 -10.68 -27.70
C LEU A 312 -0.48 -10.81 -27.52
N SER A 313 0.01 -11.95 -27.04
CA SER A 313 1.45 -12.23 -26.97
C SER A 313 2.09 -12.44 -28.35
N SER A 314 1.30 -12.80 -29.38
CA SER A 314 1.75 -12.93 -30.77
C SER A 314 1.14 -11.88 -31.70
N GLY A 315 -0.17 -11.65 -31.59
CA GLY A 315 -0.94 -10.67 -32.37
C GLY A 315 -1.04 -9.29 -31.74
N ALA A 316 -1.29 -8.26 -32.55
CA ALA A 316 -1.47 -6.88 -32.08
C ALA A 316 -2.86 -6.59 -31.52
N GLN A 317 -3.85 -7.42 -31.86
CA GLN A 317 -5.24 -7.33 -31.43
C GLN A 317 -5.84 -8.72 -31.22
N ALA A 318 -6.86 -8.81 -30.38
CA ALA A 318 -7.64 -10.02 -30.16
C ALA A 318 -9.12 -9.65 -29.99
N THR A 319 -10.02 -10.50 -30.47
CA THR A 319 -11.47 -10.33 -30.29
C THR A 319 -11.95 -11.32 -29.24
N ILE A 320 -12.73 -10.84 -28.29
CA ILE A 320 -13.43 -11.62 -27.28
C ILE A 320 -14.91 -11.62 -27.69
N GLU A 321 -15.44 -12.80 -27.96
CA GLU A 321 -16.83 -13.02 -28.34
C GLU A 321 -17.39 -14.15 -27.49
N ILE A 322 -18.50 -13.90 -26.80
CA ILE A 322 -19.13 -14.85 -25.89
C ILE A 322 -20.65 -14.68 -25.97
N ASP A 323 -21.31 -15.68 -26.56
CA ASP A 323 -22.77 -15.71 -26.68
C ASP A 323 -23.45 -15.90 -25.32
N SER A 324 -24.55 -15.19 -25.09
CA SER A 324 -25.36 -15.21 -23.88
C SER A 324 -24.49 -15.20 -22.62
N LEU A 325 -23.56 -14.24 -22.52
CA LEU A 325 -22.62 -14.13 -21.40
C LEU A 325 -23.37 -13.90 -20.08
N PHE A 326 -24.35 -13.00 -20.08
CA PHE A 326 -25.11 -12.62 -18.89
C PHE A 326 -26.53 -12.18 -19.28
N ASP A 327 -27.56 -12.68 -18.59
CA ASP A 327 -28.98 -12.36 -18.86
C ASP A 327 -29.44 -12.52 -20.33
N GLY A 328 -28.87 -13.49 -21.06
CA GLY A 328 -29.17 -13.68 -22.48
C GLY A 328 -28.52 -12.65 -23.42
N GLU A 329 -27.69 -11.75 -22.90
CA GLU A 329 -26.95 -10.77 -23.69
C GLU A 329 -25.60 -11.34 -24.14
N ASP A 330 -25.30 -11.18 -25.43
CA ASP A 330 -24.01 -11.53 -26.02
C ASP A 330 -22.95 -10.47 -25.64
N PHE A 331 -21.69 -10.91 -25.54
CA PHE A 331 -20.57 -10.01 -25.29
C PHE A 331 -19.54 -10.10 -26.40
N THR A 332 -19.33 -8.99 -27.11
CA THR A 332 -18.32 -8.87 -28.15
C THR A 332 -17.46 -7.64 -27.92
N MET A 333 -16.14 -7.82 -27.92
CA MET A 333 -15.17 -6.75 -27.70
C MET A 333 -13.86 -7.05 -28.44
N SER A 334 -13.29 -6.04 -29.10
CA SER A 334 -11.90 -6.10 -29.54
C SER A 334 -10.98 -5.45 -28.51
N ILE A 335 -9.85 -6.09 -28.21
CA ILE A 335 -8.81 -5.57 -27.32
C ILE A 335 -7.47 -5.56 -28.05
N THR A 336 -6.77 -4.42 -27.96
CA THR A 336 -5.43 -4.27 -28.55
C THR A 336 -4.34 -4.62 -27.54
N ARG A 337 -3.15 -4.97 -28.02
CA ARG A 337 -1.98 -5.21 -27.19
C ARG A 337 -1.64 -3.98 -26.34
N ALA A 338 -1.67 -2.79 -26.95
CA ALA A 338 -1.43 -1.53 -26.24
C ALA A 338 -2.39 -1.35 -25.06
N ARG A 339 -3.69 -1.64 -25.25
CA ARG A 339 -4.67 -1.55 -24.17
C ARG A 339 -4.40 -2.56 -23.05
N PHE A 340 -4.04 -3.79 -23.40
CA PHE A 340 -3.66 -4.81 -22.42
C PHE A 340 -2.40 -4.41 -21.62
N GLU A 341 -1.40 -3.85 -22.30
CA GLU A 341 -0.18 -3.35 -21.67
C GLU A 341 -0.47 -2.19 -20.72
N ASP A 342 -1.32 -1.24 -21.11
CA ASP A 342 -1.73 -0.12 -20.26
C ASP A 342 -2.47 -0.57 -19.00
N LEU A 343 -3.39 -1.54 -19.13
CA LEU A 343 -4.14 -2.10 -18.01
C LEU A 343 -3.23 -2.75 -16.96
N ASN A 344 -2.09 -3.30 -17.39
CA ASN A 344 -1.15 -4.02 -16.54
C ASN A 344 0.17 -3.28 -16.30
N ALA A 345 0.29 -2.03 -16.75
CA ALA A 345 1.54 -1.28 -16.79
C ALA A 345 2.23 -1.22 -15.42
N LYS A 346 1.44 -1.03 -14.35
CA LYS A 346 1.95 -1.01 -12.97
C LYS A 346 2.54 -2.37 -12.55
N ALA A 347 1.84 -3.46 -12.85
CA ALA A 347 2.31 -4.80 -12.51
C ALA A 347 3.56 -5.17 -13.30
N PHE A 348 3.59 -4.88 -14.60
CA PHE A 348 4.75 -5.13 -15.46
C PHE A 348 5.97 -4.32 -15.05
N SER A 349 5.80 -3.05 -14.68
CA SER A 349 6.93 -2.24 -14.20
C SER A 349 7.42 -2.73 -12.83
N GLY A 350 6.50 -3.18 -11.98
CA GLY A 350 6.83 -3.74 -10.66
C GLY A 350 7.68 -5.00 -10.71
N THR A 351 7.69 -5.76 -11.82
CA THR A 351 8.56 -6.95 -11.93
C THR A 351 10.05 -6.62 -12.03
N ILE A 352 10.39 -5.38 -12.39
CA ILE A 352 11.80 -4.93 -12.49
C ILE A 352 12.39 -4.60 -11.12
N GLU A 353 11.56 -4.22 -10.13
CA GLU A 353 12.03 -3.88 -8.78
C GLU A 353 12.73 -5.08 -8.10
N PRO A 354 12.19 -6.31 -8.10
CA PRO A 354 12.90 -7.49 -7.60
C PRO A 354 14.19 -7.81 -8.36
N VAL A 355 14.24 -7.58 -9.68
CA VAL A 355 15.46 -7.79 -10.48
C VAL A 355 16.56 -6.80 -10.07
N ALA A 356 16.21 -5.55 -9.84
CA ALA A 356 17.15 -4.57 -9.30
C ALA A 356 17.58 -4.91 -7.86
N GLN A 357 16.69 -5.49 -7.07
CA GLN A 357 16.97 -5.89 -5.70
C GLN A 357 17.96 -7.06 -5.62
N VAL A 358 17.77 -8.11 -6.43
CA VAL A 358 18.68 -9.27 -6.43
C VAL A 358 20.09 -8.89 -6.88
N LEU A 359 20.24 -7.97 -7.84
CA LEU A 359 21.57 -7.46 -8.24
C LEU A 359 22.29 -6.72 -7.10
N LYS A 360 21.55 -5.92 -6.33
CA LYS A 360 22.09 -5.24 -5.14
C LYS A 360 22.51 -6.23 -4.06
N ASP A 361 21.68 -7.24 -3.80
CA ASP A 361 21.93 -8.25 -2.77
C ASP A 361 23.12 -9.14 -3.16
N ALA A 362 23.25 -9.49 -4.44
CA ALA A 362 24.38 -10.22 -4.99
C ALA A 362 25.65 -9.36 -5.15
N GLN A 363 25.53 -8.03 -5.05
CA GLN A 363 26.61 -7.07 -5.33
C GLN A 363 27.17 -7.22 -6.76
N ILE A 364 26.30 -7.55 -7.71
CA ILE A 364 26.64 -7.77 -9.12
C ILE A 364 26.09 -6.62 -9.95
N GLU A 365 26.94 -6.03 -10.79
CA GLU A 365 26.50 -5.06 -11.78
C GLU A 365 25.76 -5.74 -12.94
N LYS A 366 24.85 -5.01 -13.58
CA LYS A 366 24.07 -5.51 -14.73
C LYS A 366 24.93 -6.14 -15.84
N LYS A 367 26.13 -5.58 -16.07
CA LYS A 367 27.06 -6.02 -17.12
C LYS A 367 27.73 -7.37 -16.81
N ALA A 368 27.83 -7.73 -15.53
CA ALA A 368 28.43 -8.97 -15.08
C ALA A 368 27.43 -10.14 -15.08
N VAL A 369 26.16 -9.90 -15.43
CA VAL A 369 25.22 -10.99 -15.69
C VAL A 369 25.51 -11.54 -17.08
N ASP A 370 25.83 -12.84 -17.19
CA ASP A 370 26.20 -13.50 -18.45
C ASP A 370 25.00 -13.98 -19.26
N GLU A 371 23.92 -14.40 -18.62
CA GLU A 371 22.69 -14.87 -19.31
C GLU A 371 21.42 -14.45 -18.58
N ILE A 372 20.34 -14.25 -19.35
CA ILE A 372 19.01 -13.91 -18.81
C ILE A 372 18.02 -14.97 -19.26
N VAL A 373 17.79 -15.95 -18.39
CA VAL A 373 16.96 -17.12 -18.66
C VAL A 373 15.51 -16.84 -18.29
N LEU A 374 14.57 -17.08 -19.22
CA LEU A 374 13.14 -16.84 -19.02
C LEU A 374 12.38 -18.14 -18.70
N VAL A 375 11.74 -18.20 -17.53
CA VAL A 375 10.94 -19.35 -17.09
C VAL A 375 9.51 -18.93 -16.74
N GLY A 376 8.53 -19.75 -17.13
CA GLY A 376 7.09 -19.55 -16.91
C GLY A 376 6.38 -18.91 -18.10
N GLY A 377 5.18 -19.40 -18.43
CA GLY A 377 4.44 -18.99 -19.63
C GLY A 377 4.11 -17.49 -19.76
N SER A 378 4.02 -16.75 -18.65
CA SER A 378 3.81 -15.28 -18.68
C SER A 378 5.02 -14.50 -19.22
N THR A 379 6.22 -15.10 -19.25
CA THR A 379 7.41 -14.49 -19.88
C THR A 379 7.27 -14.36 -21.40
N ARG A 380 6.28 -15.03 -22.02
CA ARG A 380 5.95 -14.89 -23.43
C ARG A 380 5.34 -13.53 -23.79
N ILE A 381 4.94 -12.73 -22.80
CA ILE A 381 4.38 -11.38 -23.02
C ILE A 381 5.49 -10.46 -23.58
N PRO A 382 5.33 -9.86 -24.78
CA PRO A 382 6.37 -9.03 -25.40
C PRO A 382 6.83 -7.86 -24.53
N LYS A 383 5.91 -7.22 -23.80
CA LYS A 383 6.23 -6.10 -22.91
C LYS A 383 7.16 -6.51 -21.76
N ILE A 384 7.00 -7.72 -21.19
CA ILE A 384 7.88 -8.23 -20.12
C ILE A 384 9.29 -8.45 -20.67
N GLN A 385 9.42 -9.08 -21.84
CA GLN A 385 10.71 -9.29 -22.51
C GLN A 385 11.38 -7.95 -22.83
N LYS A 386 10.60 -6.99 -23.35
CA LYS A 386 11.11 -5.66 -23.66
C LYS A 386 11.62 -4.94 -22.41
N LEU A 387 10.86 -4.93 -21.32
CA LEU A 387 11.27 -4.30 -20.06
C LEU A 387 12.55 -4.93 -19.48
N LEU A 388 12.68 -6.27 -19.54
CA LEU A 388 13.89 -6.95 -19.10
C LEU A 388 15.09 -6.62 -19.99
N SER A 389 14.94 -6.68 -21.31
CA SER A 389 16.02 -6.34 -22.24
C SER A 389 16.45 -4.88 -22.09
N GLU A 390 15.51 -3.94 -21.96
CA GLU A 390 15.79 -2.52 -21.68
C GLU A 390 16.50 -2.34 -20.33
N PHE A 391 16.11 -3.09 -19.29
CA PHE A 391 16.76 -3.02 -17.99
C PHE A 391 18.23 -3.48 -18.04
N PHE A 392 18.56 -4.44 -18.91
CA PHE A 392 19.91 -4.92 -19.16
C PHE A 392 20.54 -4.31 -20.43
N ASP A 393 20.27 -3.03 -20.70
CA ASP A 393 20.92 -2.23 -21.75
C ASP A 393 20.82 -2.84 -23.17
N GLY A 394 19.69 -3.48 -23.49
CA GLY A 394 19.41 -4.09 -24.78
C GLY A 394 19.96 -5.51 -24.93
N LYS A 395 20.44 -6.13 -23.85
CA LYS A 395 20.95 -7.51 -23.88
C LYS A 395 19.89 -8.49 -24.39
N LYS A 396 20.32 -9.43 -25.23
CA LYS A 396 19.49 -10.51 -25.77
C LYS A 396 19.13 -11.48 -24.63
N LEU A 397 17.84 -11.83 -24.56
CA LEU A 397 17.32 -12.79 -23.59
C LEU A 397 17.54 -14.22 -24.09
N GLU A 398 17.87 -15.14 -23.19
CA GLU A 398 18.14 -16.53 -23.49
C GLU A 398 16.82 -17.30 -23.65
N LYS A 399 16.68 -17.99 -24.79
CA LYS A 399 15.41 -18.60 -25.25
C LYS A 399 15.56 -20.05 -25.71
N SER A 400 16.73 -20.67 -25.50
CA SER A 400 16.96 -22.09 -25.81
C SER A 400 16.14 -23.03 -24.93
N ILE A 401 15.78 -22.61 -23.72
CA ILE A 401 15.02 -23.44 -22.78
C ILE A 401 13.51 -23.36 -23.00
N ASN A 402 12.81 -24.45 -22.74
CA ASN A 402 11.35 -24.44 -22.70
C ASN A 402 10.86 -23.80 -21.38
N PRO A 403 10.20 -22.63 -21.41
CA PRO A 403 9.79 -21.93 -20.19
C PRO A 403 8.69 -22.66 -19.41
N ASP A 404 7.97 -23.60 -20.03
CA ASP A 404 6.86 -24.33 -19.39
C ASP A 404 7.34 -25.62 -18.69
N GLU A 405 8.48 -26.18 -19.11
CA GLU A 405 8.97 -27.49 -18.65
C GLU A 405 10.26 -27.41 -17.82
N ALA A 406 11.02 -26.32 -17.93
CA ALA A 406 12.34 -26.18 -17.29
C ALA A 406 12.33 -26.46 -15.78
N VAL A 407 11.28 -26.05 -15.06
CA VAL A 407 11.14 -26.29 -13.62
C VAL A 407 10.98 -27.78 -13.32
N ALA A 408 10.11 -28.47 -14.06
CA ALA A 408 9.89 -29.90 -13.88
C ALA A 408 11.13 -30.71 -14.27
N TYR A 409 11.85 -30.27 -15.31
CA TYR A 409 13.11 -30.87 -15.73
C TYR A 409 14.16 -30.80 -14.62
N GLY A 410 14.41 -29.62 -14.05
CA GLY A 410 15.36 -29.46 -12.94
C GLY A 410 14.97 -30.27 -11.70
N ALA A 411 13.68 -30.33 -11.37
CA ALA A 411 13.18 -31.15 -10.26
C ALA A 411 13.40 -32.66 -10.50
N ALA A 412 13.21 -33.14 -11.73
CA ALA A 412 13.45 -34.54 -12.09
C ALA A 412 14.94 -34.90 -12.01
N VAL A 413 15.83 -34.00 -12.45
CA VAL A 413 17.29 -34.17 -12.28
C VAL A 413 17.64 -34.30 -10.80
N GLN A 414 17.12 -33.41 -9.95
CA GLN A 414 17.37 -33.46 -8.51
C GLN A 414 16.82 -34.74 -7.86
N ALA A 415 15.63 -35.20 -8.26
CA ALA A 415 15.07 -36.47 -7.80
C ALA A 415 15.90 -37.68 -8.26
N GLY A 416 16.47 -37.63 -9.47
CA GLY A 416 17.38 -38.64 -10.01
C GLY A 416 18.66 -38.78 -9.17
N ILE A 417 19.23 -37.63 -8.77
CA ILE A 417 20.42 -37.58 -7.90
C ILE A 417 20.09 -38.12 -6.51
N LEU A 418 19.02 -37.63 -5.87
CA LEU A 418 18.61 -38.04 -4.52
C LEU A 418 18.21 -39.52 -4.43
N SER A 419 17.65 -40.08 -5.51
CA SER A 419 17.31 -41.52 -5.58
C SER A 419 18.48 -42.43 -5.91
N GLY A 420 19.67 -41.87 -6.21
CA GLY A 420 20.85 -42.62 -6.65
C GLY A 420 20.70 -43.29 -8.02
N LYS A 421 19.62 -42.98 -8.78
CA LYS A 421 19.37 -43.53 -10.12
C LYS A 421 20.13 -42.80 -11.21
N ALA A 422 20.48 -41.53 -10.99
CA ALA A 422 21.30 -40.76 -11.91
C ALA A 422 22.79 -41.10 -11.68
N THR A 423 23.33 -42.00 -12.51
CA THR A 423 24.73 -42.47 -12.44
C THR A 423 25.63 -41.88 -13.52
N SER A 424 25.12 -40.95 -14.33
CA SER A 424 25.89 -40.22 -15.34
C SER A 424 26.97 -39.34 -14.69
N ALA A 425 28.13 -39.23 -15.36
CA ALA A 425 29.21 -38.35 -14.92
C ALA A 425 28.79 -36.86 -14.84
N GLU A 426 27.80 -36.44 -15.64
CA GLU A 426 27.27 -35.06 -15.62
C GLU A 426 26.41 -34.76 -14.38
N THR A 427 25.87 -35.78 -13.72
CA THR A 427 25.02 -35.63 -12.52
C THR A 427 25.76 -35.93 -11.22
N SER A 428 26.93 -36.59 -11.28
CA SER A 428 27.73 -36.88 -10.08
C SER A 428 28.39 -35.64 -9.49
N ASP A 429 28.70 -34.65 -10.32
CA ASP A 429 29.44 -33.45 -9.93
C ASP A 429 28.52 -32.25 -9.62
N LEU A 430 27.20 -32.46 -9.63
CA LEU A 430 26.21 -31.40 -9.46
C LEU A 430 25.99 -31.07 -7.98
N LEU A 431 26.46 -29.90 -7.55
CA LEU A 431 26.23 -29.35 -6.21
C LEU A 431 25.29 -28.15 -6.28
N LEU A 432 24.20 -28.22 -5.51
CA LEU A 432 23.24 -27.12 -5.37
C LEU A 432 23.40 -26.46 -4.00
N LEU A 433 23.59 -25.14 -4.01
CA LEU A 433 23.61 -24.30 -2.82
C LEU A 433 22.51 -23.26 -2.98
N ASP A 434 21.45 -23.41 -2.20
CA ASP A 434 20.33 -22.46 -2.17
C ASP A 434 20.45 -21.51 -0.99
N VAL A 435 19.58 -20.49 -0.90
CA VAL A 435 19.61 -19.45 0.12
C VAL A 435 18.26 -19.20 0.76
N VAL A 436 18.26 -18.66 1.98
CA VAL A 436 17.02 -18.20 2.64
C VAL A 436 16.51 -16.93 1.94
N PRO A 437 15.26 -16.87 1.44
CA PRO A 437 14.78 -15.74 0.64
C PRO A 437 14.41 -14.49 1.46
N LEU A 438 14.10 -14.65 2.75
CA LEU A 438 13.72 -13.58 3.66
C LEU A 438 14.40 -13.77 5.01
N SER A 439 14.76 -12.68 5.65
CA SER A 439 15.38 -12.71 6.96
C SER A 439 14.45 -13.36 7.99
N LEU A 440 15.00 -14.28 8.78
CA LEU A 440 14.32 -14.97 9.87
C LEU A 440 14.80 -14.38 11.20
N GLY A 441 13.87 -14.05 12.07
CA GLY A 441 14.20 -13.36 13.31
C GLY A 441 13.10 -13.44 14.35
N VAL A 442 13.31 -12.71 15.45
CA VAL A 442 12.37 -12.63 16.57
C VAL A 442 11.90 -11.19 16.79
N ALA A 443 10.78 -11.01 17.47
CA ALA A 443 10.44 -9.68 17.99
C ALA A 443 11.19 -9.41 19.29
N MET A 444 11.77 -8.22 19.39
CA MET A 444 12.25 -7.63 20.64
C MET A 444 11.16 -6.76 21.28
N GLU A 445 11.45 -6.27 22.48
CA GLU A 445 10.61 -5.29 23.18
C GLU A 445 10.23 -4.12 22.24
N GLY A 446 8.95 -3.72 22.27
CA GLY A 446 8.42 -2.71 21.35
C GLY A 446 8.03 -3.23 19.97
N ASN A 447 7.93 -4.55 19.78
CA ASN A 447 7.53 -5.20 18.52
C ASN A 447 8.49 -4.92 17.35
N ILE A 448 9.78 -4.84 17.68
CA ILE A 448 10.86 -4.55 16.73
C ILE A 448 11.50 -5.85 16.26
N PHE A 449 11.62 -6.02 14.94
CA PHE A 449 12.19 -7.21 14.33
C PHE A 449 13.72 -7.25 14.49
N ALA A 450 14.22 -8.32 15.08
CA ALA A 450 15.65 -8.62 15.19
C ALA A 450 16.01 -9.81 14.30
N PRO A 451 16.70 -9.59 13.16
CA PRO A 451 17.09 -10.68 12.28
C PRO A 451 18.16 -11.58 12.95
N VAL A 452 18.00 -12.89 12.83
CA VAL A 452 18.95 -13.91 13.29
C VAL A 452 19.63 -14.58 12.10
N VAL A 453 18.85 -14.95 11.08
CA VAL A 453 19.34 -15.45 9.78
C VAL A 453 18.98 -14.41 8.73
N PRO A 454 19.93 -13.62 8.22
CA PRO A 454 19.65 -12.65 7.16
C PRO A 454 19.24 -13.33 5.85
N ARG A 455 18.44 -12.65 5.02
CA ARG A 455 18.16 -13.09 3.64
C ARG A 455 19.47 -13.29 2.85
N GLY A 456 19.46 -14.22 1.90
CA GLY A 456 20.63 -14.58 1.11
C GLY A 456 21.64 -15.48 1.84
N THR A 457 21.38 -15.86 3.10
CA THR A 457 22.22 -16.85 3.79
C THR A 457 22.04 -18.22 3.15
N THR A 458 23.14 -18.88 2.79
CA THR A 458 23.14 -20.23 2.19
C THR A 458 22.55 -21.28 3.12
N CYS A 459 21.67 -22.13 2.58
CA CYS A 459 21.10 -23.30 3.26
C CYS A 459 21.94 -24.56 2.95
N PRO A 460 22.09 -25.48 3.91
CA PRO A 460 21.60 -25.42 5.29
C PRO A 460 22.45 -24.47 6.16
N THR A 461 21.84 -23.85 7.18
CA THR A 461 22.55 -22.94 8.09
C THR A 461 22.10 -23.08 9.53
N LEU A 462 23.03 -22.83 10.44
CA LEU A 462 22.77 -22.75 11.87
C LEU A 462 23.30 -21.42 12.40
N LYS A 463 22.40 -20.58 12.90
CA LYS A 463 22.75 -19.31 13.53
C LYS A 463 22.28 -19.29 14.98
N LYS A 464 23.11 -18.74 15.84
CA LYS A 464 22.81 -18.57 17.25
C LYS A 464 22.80 -17.10 17.60
N ARG A 465 21.80 -16.66 18.35
CA ARG A 465 21.74 -15.31 18.90
C ARG A 465 21.20 -15.36 20.31
N THR A 466 21.87 -14.63 21.20
CA THR A 466 21.48 -14.54 22.59
C THR A 466 20.58 -13.34 22.80
N PHE A 467 19.47 -13.57 23.50
CA PHE A 467 18.49 -12.55 23.87
C PHE A 467 18.34 -12.51 25.39
N THR A 468 17.98 -11.34 25.89
CA THR A 468 17.62 -11.12 27.29
C THR A 468 16.21 -10.57 27.31
N THR A 469 15.35 -11.13 28.17
CA THR A 469 13.94 -10.77 28.47
C THR A 469 12.81 -11.58 27.79
N THR A 470 11.70 -11.64 28.55
CA THR A 470 10.38 -12.30 28.36
C THR A 470 10.33 -13.80 28.09
N VAL A 471 9.24 -14.42 28.58
CA VAL A 471 8.95 -15.86 28.51
C VAL A 471 8.43 -16.27 27.12
N GLN A 472 7.95 -15.30 26.32
CA GLN A 472 7.35 -15.50 25.00
C GLN A 472 8.32 -15.10 23.87
N PHE A 473 8.36 -15.92 22.83
CA PHE A 473 9.25 -15.77 21.68
C PHE A 473 8.46 -15.83 20.37
N PRO A 474 8.00 -14.68 19.86
CA PRO A 474 7.36 -14.63 18.56
C PRO A 474 8.43 -14.55 17.46
N VAL A 475 8.34 -15.48 16.51
CA VAL A 475 9.27 -15.64 15.37
C VAL A 475 8.62 -15.06 14.12
N PHE A 476 9.38 -14.32 13.33
CA PHE A 476 8.92 -13.64 12.12
C PHE A 476 9.85 -13.87 10.94
N GLN A 477 9.30 -13.71 9.73
CA GLN A 477 10.01 -13.69 8.47
C GLN A 477 9.72 -12.39 7.72
N GLY A 478 10.77 -11.66 7.33
CA GLY A 478 10.64 -10.42 6.54
C GLY A 478 11.80 -9.44 6.74
N GLU A 479 11.73 -8.30 6.05
CA GLU A 479 12.80 -7.29 6.04
C GLU A 479 12.40 -5.98 6.74
N ARG A 480 11.19 -5.91 7.30
CA ARG A 480 10.65 -4.68 7.91
C ARG A 480 11.04 -4.60 9.37
N VAL A 481 11.23 -3.38 9.88
CA VAL A 481 11.65 -3.14 11.27
C VAL A 481 10.50 -3.41 12.25
N ASN A 482 9.27 -3.05 11.90
CA ASN A 482 8.10 -3.36 12.72
C ASN A 482 7.63 -4.79 12.39
N CYS A 483 7.49 -5.65 13.42
CA CYS A 483 7.06 -7.03 13.23
C CYS A 483 5.63 -7.15 12.68
N GLU A 484 4.76 -6.15 12.87
CA GLU A 484 3.40 -6.12 12.28
C GLU A 484 3.41 -6.15 10.74
N ASP A 485 4.46 -5.64 10.11
CA ASP A 485 4.61 -5.61 8.66
C ASP A 485 5.30 -6.88 8.11
N ASN A 486 5.72 -7.79 8.99
CA ASN A 486 6.38 -9.05 8.64
C ASN A 486 5.42 -10.24 8.80
N THR A 487 5.78 -11.39 8.23
CA THR A 487 5.00 -12.61 8.36
C THR A 487 5.31 -13.27 9.70
N SER A 488 4.31 -13.40 10.57
CA SER A 488 4.45 -14.19 11.81
C SER A 488 4.56 -15.67 11.47
N LEU A 489 5.64 -16.29 11.94
CA LEU A 489 5.92 -17.71 11.77
C LEU A 489 5.43 -18.54 12.97
N GLY A 490 5.17 -17.93 14.11
CA GLY A 490 4.68 -18.62 15.29
C GLY A 490 5.24 -18.05 16.58
N GLU A 491 4.68 -18.48 17.69
CA GLU A 491 5.07 -18.05 19.03
C GLU A 491 5.23 -19.28 19.91
N PHE A 492 6.24 -19.27 20.78
CA PHE A 492 6.38 -20.29 21.80
C PHE A 492 6.76 -19.68 23.14
N THR A 493 6.38 -20.38 24.20
CA THR A 493 6.59 -19.96 25.59
C THR A 493 7.59 -20.90 26.24
N LEU A 494 8.72 -20.37 26.71
CA LEU A 494 9.67 -21.15 27.49
C LEU A 494 9.21 -21.17 28.95
N ALA A 495 8.53 -22.25 29.39
CA ALA A 495 8.07 -22.39 30.76
C ALA A 495 8.40 -23.78 31.35
N PRO A 496 8.72 -23.89 32.66
CA PRO A 496 8.93 -22.83 33.63
C PRO A 496 10.41 -22.37 33.70
N ILE A 497 10.64 -21.07 33.62
CA ILE A 497 11.94 -20.43 33.90
C ILE A 497 11.99 -20.07 35.40
N PRO A 498 13.10 -20.30 36.14
CA PRO A 498 13.23 -19.80 37.51
C PRO A 498 12.96 -18.29 37.59
N PRO A 499 12.33 -17.77 38.66
CA PRO A 499 12.11 -16.33 38.77
C PRO A 499 13.46 -15.60 38.89
N MET A 500 13.83 -14.90 37.82
CA MET A 500 15.05 -14.08 37.73
C MET A 500 14.68 -12.61 37.51
N ARG A 501 15.59 -11.67 37.82
CA ARG A 501 15.34 -10.24 37.55
C ARG A 501 15.27 -10.00 36.03
N ALA A 502 14.53 -8.98 35.61
CA ALA A 502 14.47 -8.61 34.19
C ALA A 502 15.89 -8.32 33.66
N GLY A 503 16.28 -8.99 32.56
CA GLY A 503 17.60 -8.86 31.95
C GLY A 503 18.65 -9.88 32.42
N GLU A 504 18.36 -10.66 33.47
CA GLU A 504 19.30 -11.63 34.05
C GLU A 504 19.20 -13.02 33.38
N ALA A 505 18.03 -13.39 32.87
CA ALA A 505 17.84 -14.62 32.10
C ALA A 505 18.48 -14.49 30.71
N VAL A 506 19.47 -15.34 30.44
CA VAL A 506 20.21 -15.38 29.16
C VAL A 506 19.69 -16.53 28.32
N LEU A 507 19.03 -16.19 27.20
CA LEU A 507 18.36 -17.14 26.33
C LEU A 507 19.14 -17.27 25.03
N GLU A 508 19.66 -18.47 24.74
CA GLU A 508 20.32 -18.80 23.48
C GLU A 508 19.29 -19.34 22.50
N CYS A 509 18.96 -18.55 21.48
CA CYS A 509 18.13 -19.00 20.37
C CYS A 509 19.02 -19.52 19.24
N VAL A 510 18.75 -20.74 18.80
CA VAL A 510 19.37 -21.42 17.68
C VAL A 510 18.34 -21.53 16.56
N PHE A 511 18.65 -20.90 15.43
CA PHE A 511 17.87 -20.96 14.20
C PHE A 511 18.60 -21.92 13.26
N GLU A 512 18.02 -23.09 13.05
CA GLU A 512 18.48 -24.11 12.13
C GLU A 512 17.56 -24.08 10.89
N VAL A 513 18.13 -23.83 9.72
CA VAL A 513 17.42 -23.92 8.44
C VAL A 513 17.98 -25.11 7.68
N ASP A 514 17.10 -26.06 7.34
CA ASP A 514 17.48 -27.26 6.62
C ASP A 514 17.68 -27.01 5.11
N VAL A 515 18.02 -28.08 4.37
CA VAL A 515 18.21 -28.02 2.91
C VAL A 515 16.91 -27.65 2.16
N ASN A 516 15.74 -27.89 2.76
CA ASN A 516 14.44 -27.55 2.19
C ASN A 516 14.00 -26.11 2.55
N GLY A 517 14.79 -25.38 3.31
CA GLY A 517 14.42 -24.05 3.82
C GLY A 517 13.44 -24.07 5.00
N ILE A 518 13.25 -25.22 5.67
CA ILE A 518 12.39 -25.35 6.85
C ILE A 518 13.15 -24.88 8.09
N LEU A 519 12.51 -24.01 8.86
CA LEU A 519 13.07 -23.43 10.06
C LEU A 519 12.75 -24.27 11.30
N LYS A 520 13.79 -24.65 12.04
CA LYS A 520 13.70 -25.17 13.40
C LYS A 520 14.34 -24.16 14.35
N VAL A 521 13.54 -23.66 15.28
CA VAL A 521 13.99 -22.72 16.31
C VAL A 521 14.10 -23.47 17.62
N THR A 522 15.27 -23.42 18.25
CA THR A 522 15.49 -23.96 19.60
C THR A 522 15.91 -22.82 20.51
N ALA A 523 15.20 -22.59 21.61
CA ALA A 523 15.60 -21.64 22.64
C ALA A 523 16.04 -22.40 23.89
N THR A 524 17.25 -22.11 24.36
CA THR A 524 17.82 -22.71 25.57
C THR A 524 18.21 -21.62 26.54
N GLU A 525 17.71 -21.68 27.77
CA GLU A 525 18.18 -20.81 28.84
C GLU A 525 19.53 -21.32 29.38
N LYS A 526 20.57 -20.46 29.37
CA LYS A 526 21.93 -20.88 29.74
C LYS A 526 22.07 -21.27 31.22
N THR A 527 21.34 -20.61 32.11
CA THR A 527 21.48 -20.80 33.57
C THR A 527 20.84 -22.11 34.05
N SER A 528 19.65 -22.44 33.56
CA SER A 528 18.97 -23.69 33.94
C SER A 528 19.27 -24.87 33.01
N GLY A 529 19.85 -24.62 31.83
CA GLY A 529 20.05 -25.62 30.78
C GLY A 529 18.76 -26.10 30.12
N ARG A 530 17.61 -25.52 30.48
CA ARG A 530 16.31 -25.92 29.91
C ARG A 530 16.17 -25.38 28.50
N SER A 531 15.65 -26.23 27.62
CA SER A 531 15.38 -25.89 26.23
C SER A 531 13.92 -26.15 25.87
N ALA A 532 13.38 -25.28 25.02
CA ALA A 532 12.16 -25.51 24.28
C ALA A 532 12.48 -25.29 22.81
N ASN A 533 11.91 -26.13 21.95
CA ASN A 533 12.06 -25.98 20.51
C ASN A 533 10.71 -25.95 19.82
N ILE A 534 10.69 -25.31 18.66
CA ILE A 534 9.59 -25.33 17.73
C ILE A 534 10.16 -25.67 16.35
N THR A 535 9.62 -26.71 15.74
CA THR A 535 9.89 -26.99 14.32
C THR A 535 8.81 -26.29 13.52
N ILE A 536 9.14 -25.12 12.97
CA ILE A 536 8.24 -24.33 12.14
C ILE A 536 8.41 -24.78 10.70
N SER A 537 7.76 -25.89 10.33
CA SER A 537 7.24 -26.01 8.97
C SER A 537 6.14 -24.94 8.76
N ASN A 538 6.06 -24.37 7.56
CA ASN A 538 5.19 -23.25 7.17
C ASN A 538 3.88 -23.13 7.97
N SER A 539 3.77 -22.12 8.85
CA SER A 539 2.74 -22.00 9.90
C SER A 539 1.42 -21.37 9.47
N VAL A 540 1.29 -20.97 8.21
CA VAL A 540 0.01 -20.57 7.62
C VAL A 540 -0.47 -21.70 6.71
N GLY A 541 -1.45 -22.49 7.19
CA GLY A 541 -2.00 -23.63 6.44
C GLY A 541 -1.53 -25.01 6.90
N LYS A 542 -1.07 -25.16 8.14
CA LYS A 542 -0.74 -26.48 8.69
C LYS A 542 -1.97 -27.28 9.06
N LEU A 543 -2.05 -28.42 8.40
CA LEU A 543 -2.80 -29.56 8.86
C LEU A 543 -2.03 -30.22 10.02
N THR A 544 -2.70 -30.62 11.09
CA THR A 544 -2.08 -31.47 12.13
C THR A 544 -1.69 -32.83 11.55
N THR A 545 -0.86 -33.61 12.26
CA THR A 545 -0.59 -35.01 11.86
C THR A 545 -1.89 -35.79 11.67
N ASP A 546 -2.86 -35.58 12.55
CA ASP A 546 -4.18 -36.23 12.51
C ASP A 546 -4.99 -35.77 11.27
N GLU A 547 -4.92 -34.49 10.90
CA GLU A 547 -5.56 -33.97 9.68
C GLU A 547 -4.85 -34.47 8.42
N ILE A 548 -3.52 -34.61 8.44
CA ILE A 548 -2.75 -35.22 7.34
C ILE A 548 -3.15 -36.69 7.18
N GLU A 549 -3.17 -37.47 8.26
CA GLU A 549 -3.60 -38.87 8.24
C GLU A 549 -5.04 -39.00 7.74
N LYS A 550 -5.94 -38.12 8.19
CA LYS A 550 -7.31 -38.06 7.67
C LYS A 550 -7.34 -37.77 6.18
N MET A 551 -6.57 -36.79 5.69
CA MET A 551 -6.53 -36.47 4.26
C MET A 551 -5.88 -37.57 3.41
N VAL A 552 -4.91 -38.31 3.97
CA VAL A 552 -4.33 -39.50 3.34
C VAL A 552 -5.39 -40.60 3.24
N ASN A 553 -6.12 -40.87 4.32
CA ASN A 553 -7.23 -41.83 4.32
C ASN A 553 -8.34 -41.42 3.34
N ASP A 554 -8.71 -40.13 3.31
CA ASP A 554 -9.70 -39.59 2.36
C ASP A 554 -9.19 -39.76 0.91
N ALA A 555 -7.90 -39.50 0.65
CA ALA A 555 -7.29 -39.70 -0.67
C ALA A 555 -7.25 -41.18 -1.09
N GLU A 556 -7.00 -42.10 -0.17
CA GLU A 556 -7.10 -43.54 -0.41
C GLU A 556 -8.54 -43.97 -0.71
N GLN A 557 -9.52 -43.40 0.00
CA GLN A 557 -10.94 -43.61 -0.30
C GLN A 557 -11.31 -43.06 -1.68
N PHE A 558 -10.87 -41.85 -2.05
CA PHE A 558 -11.09 -41.29 -3.38
C PHE A 558 -10.47 -42.17 -4.46
N LYS A 559 -9.23 -42.65 -4.26
CA LYS A 559 -8.58 -43.60 -5.17
C LYS A 559 -9.38 -44.90 -5.30
N SER A 560 -9.87 -45.47 -4.21
CA SER A 560 -10.71 -46.67 -4.24
C SER A 560 -12.03 -46.44 -5.00
N ASN A 561 -12.66 -45.28 -4.80
CA ASN A 561 -13.87 -44.88 -5.53
C ASN A 561 -13.60 -44.67 -7.02
N ASP A 562 -12.47 -44.03 -7.37
CA ASP A 562 -12.03 -43.83 -8.75
C ASP A 562 -11.72 -45.18 -9.43
N ASP A 563 -11.02 -46.09 -8.74
CA ASP A 563 -10.75 -47.45 -9.22
C ASP A 563 -12.04 -48.25 -9.41
N ALA A 564 -13.02 -48.11 -8.50
CA ALA A 564 -14.33 -48.75 -8.61
C ALA A 564 -15.14 -48.17 -9.77
N PHE A 565 -15.11 -46.85 -9.95
CA PHE A 565 -15.73 -46.17 -11.08
C PHE A 565 -15.08 -46.60 -12.40
N GLN A 566 -13.75 -46.67 -12.47
CA GLN A 566 -13.01 -47.15 -13.63
C GLN A 566 -13.39 -48.61 -13.95
N LYS A 567 -13.38 -49.52 -12.98
CA LYS A 567 -13.79 -50.93 -13.19
C LYS A 567 -15.22 -51.05 -13.68
N LYS A 568 -16.14 -50.22 -13.15
CA LYS A 568 -17.54 -50.16 -13.60
C LYS A 568 -17.63 -49.64 -15.03
N PHE A 569 -16.93 -48.57 -15.35
CA PHE A 569 -16.90 -47.98 -16.68
C PHE A 569 -16.30 -48.96 -17.70
N GLU A 570 -15.19 -49.63 -17.38
CA GLU A 570 -14.59 -50.66 -18.23
C GLU A 570 -15.54 -51.85 -18.45
N ALA A 571 -16.20 -52.34 -17.39
CA ALA A 571 -17.20 -53.41 -17.52
C ALA A 571 -18.40 -52.98 -18.38
N LYS A 572 -18.84 -51.72 -18.25
CA LYS A 572 -19.89 -51.12 -19.06
C LYS A 572 -19.49 -51.10 -20.54
N GLN A 573 -18.32 -50.55 -20.86
CA GLN A 573 -17.79 -50.49 -22.22
C GLN A 573 -17.59 -51.90 -22.82
N GLN A 574 -17.12 -52.87 -22.03
CA GLN A 574 -16.97 -54.26 -22.47
C GLN A 574 -18.31 -54.91 -22.81
N LEU A 575 -19.32 -54.71 -21.96
CA LEU A 575 -20.67 -55.22 -22.20
C LEU A 575 -21.32 -54.56 -23.42
N GLU A 576 -21.24 -53.23 -23.56
CA GLU A 576 -21.73 -52.50 -24.73
C GLU A 576 -21.07 -53.00 -26.02
N SER A 577 -19.74 -53.11 -26.03
CA SER A 577 -18.99 -53.65 -27.17
C SER A 577 -19.34 -55.10 -27.47
N TYR A 578 -19.63 -55.91 -26.44
CA TYR A 578 -20.05 -57.29 -26.63
C TYR A 578 -21.48 -57.38 -27.18
N ILE A 579 -22.41 -56.57 -26.69
CA ILE A 579 -23.78 -56.47 -27.21
C ILE A 579 -23.74 -56.11 -28.70
N GLY A 580 -23.02 -55.05 -29.09
CA GLY A 580 -22.93 -54.65 -30.50
C GLY A 580 -22.39 -55.78 -31.40
N ARG A 581 -21.37 -56.53 -30.94
CA ARG A 581 -20.87 -57.72 -31.65
C ARG A 581 -21.92 -58.82 -31.79
N VAL A 582 -22.70 -59.07 -30.74
CA VAL A 582 -23.74 -60.11 -30.77
C VAL A 582 -24.91 -59.67 -31.64
N GLU A 583 -25.27 -58.39 -31.64
CA GLU A 583 -26.28 -57.82 -32.54
C GLU A 583 -25.88 -57.98 -34.01
N GLU A 584 -24.61 -57.73 -34.37
CA GLU A 584 -24.09 -58.00 -35.72
C GLU A 584 -24.23 -59.49 -36.09
N ILE A 585 -23.87 -60.39 -35.18
CA ILE A 585 -23.99 -61.85 -35.40
C ILE A 585 -25.45 -62.29 -35.58
N VAL A 586 -26.39 -61.70 -34.83
CA VAL A 586 -27.82 -62.05 -34.88
C VAL A 586 -28.53 -61.41 -36.08
N SER A 587 -28.06 -60.24 -36.53
CA SER A 587 -28.61 -59.53 -37.70
C SER A 587 -28.06 -60.04 -39.03
N ASP A 588 -26.92 -60.72 -39.05
CA ASP A 588 -26.38 -61.36 -40.26
C ASP A 588 -27.31 -62.49 -40.77
N PRO A 589 -27.84 -62.39 -42.02
CA PRO A 589 -28.75 -63.38 -42.59
C PRO A 589 -28.15 -64.79 -42.71
N THR A 590 -26.83 -64.91 -42.89
CA THR A 590 -26.13 -66.18 -43.11
C THR A 590 -25.86 -66.94 -41.80
N LEU A 591 -25.65 -66.22 -40.70
CA LEU A 591 -25.40 -66.77 -39.36
C LEU A 591 -26.71 -67.02 -38.62
N SER A 592 -27.70 -66.15 -38.78
CA SER A 592 -29.02 -66.29 -38.15
C SER A 592 -29.80 -67.53 -38.62
N LEU A 593 -29.61 -67.97 -39.88
CA LEU A 593 -30.19 -69.22 -40.42
C LEU A 593 -29.58 -70.49 -39.80
N LYS A 594 -28.38 -70.42 -39.21
CA LYS A 594 -27.71 -71.55 -38.56
C LYS A 594 -28.11 -71.74 -37.10
N LEU A 595 -28.86 -70.79 -36.53
CA LEU A 595 -29.32 -70.85 -35.15
C LEU A 595 -30.59 -71.70 -35.03
N LYS A 596 -30.66 -72.57 -34.02
CA LYS A 596 -31.85 -73.40 -33.76
C LYS A 596 -33.08 -72.54 -33.43
N ARG A 597 -34.26 -72.98 -33.87
CA ARG A 597 -35.56 -72.32 -33.65
C ARG A 597 -35.79 -72.11 -32.13
N GLY A 598 -35.99 -70.87 -31.71
CA GLY A 598 -36.14 -70.46 -30.30
C GLY A 598 -34.87 -70.02 -29.57
N GLN A 599 -33.67 -70.18 -30.14
CA GLN A 599 -32.44 -69.61 -29.54
C GLN A 599 -32.22 -68.14 -29.90
N LYS A 600 -32.66 -67.71 -31.08
CA LYS A 600 -32.62 -66.31 -31.51
C LYS A 600 -33.41 -65.40 -30.55
N GLU A 601 -34.66 -65.76 -30.26
CA GLU A 601 -35.52 -65.02 -29.31
C GLU A 601 -34.90 -64.93 -27.90
N LYS A 602 -34.22 -65.99 -27.44
CA LYS A 602 -33.53 -65.98 -26.14
C LYS A 602 -32.33 -65.03 -26.12
N ILE A 603 -31.59 -64.96 -27.22
CA ILE A 603 -30.45 -64.04 -27.35
C ILE A 603 -30.96 -62.59 -27.40
N GLU A 604 -31.98 -62.31 -28.20
CA GLU A 604 -32.61 -60.98 -28.29
C GLU A 604 -33.18 -60.50 -26.94
N SER A 605 -33.87 -61.39 -26.20
CA SER A 605 -34.33 -61.08 -24.84
C SER A 605 -33.16 -60.77 -23.89
N THR A 606 -32.07 -61.53 -23.95
CA THR A 606 -30.91 -61.32 -23.07
C THR A 606 -30.14 -60.05 -23.43
N ILE A 607 -30.10 -59.68 -24.72
CA ILE A 607 -29.57 -58.39 -25.16
C ILE A 607 -30.40 -57.25 -24.58
N SER A 608 -31.74 -57.33 -24.66
CA SER A 608 -32.62 -56.33 -24.08
C SER A 608 -32.41 -56.17 -22.57
N ASP A 609 -32.25 -57.28 -21.83
CA ASP A 609 -31.97 -57.25 -20.39
C ASP A 609 -30.59 -56.63 -20.09
N ALA A 610 -29.58 -56.93 -20.92
CA ALA A 610 -28.25 -56.37 -20.78
C ALA A 610 -28.21 -54.87 -21.12
N MET A 611 -28.98 -54.41 -22.10
CA MET A 611 -29.18 -52.99 -22.42
C MET A 611 -29.88 -52.24 -21.29
N ALA A 612 -30.95 -52.82 -20.73
CA ALA A 612 -31.62 -52.24 -19.57
C ALA A 612 -30.67 -52.11 -18.36
N ALA A 613 -29.80 -53.10 -18.14
CA ALA A 613 -28.79 -53.05 -17.09
C ALA A 613 -27.72 -51.96 -17.31
N LEU A 614 -27.45 -51.58 -18.56
CA LEU A 614 -26.52 -50.50 -18.94
C LEU A 614 -27.10 -49.09 -18.76
N GLU A 615 -28.42 -48.95 -18.89
CA GLU A 615 -29.14 -47.69 -18.65
C GLU A 615 -29.27 -47.37 -17.16
N LEU A 616 -29.21 -48.38 -16.29
CA LEU A 616 -29.24 -48.18 -14.84
C LEU A 616 -27.92 -47.62 -14.31
N ASN A 617 -27.98 -46.41 -13.74
CA ASN A 617 -26.82 -45.77 -13.11
C ASN A 617 -26.32 -46.51 -11.86
N GLU A 618 -27.10 -47.41 -11.26
CA GLU A 618 -26.75 -48.12 -10.02
C GLU A 618 -26.03 -49.47 -10.24
N SER A 619 -25.98 -50.02 -11.46
CA SER A 619 -25.39 -51.35 -11.70
C SER A 619 -23.93 -51.42 -11.26
N SER A 620 -23.55 -52.45 -10.49
CA SER A 620 -22.16 -52.67 -10.08
C SER A 620 -21.31 -53.25 -11.23
N ALA A 621 -19.98 -53.16 -11.13
CA ALA A 621 -19.08 -53.78 -12.10
C ALA A 621 -19.27 -55.32 -12.17
N GLU A 622 -19.63 -55.95 -11.04
CA GLU A 622 -19.87 -57.40 -10.97
C GLU A 622 -21.18 -57.77 -11.67
N ASP A 623 -22.23 -56.97 -11.50
CA ASP A 623 -23.52 -57.19 -12.16
C ASP A 623 -23.39 -57.08 -13.69
N LEU A 624 -22.67 -56.05 -14.17
CA LEU A 624 -22.40 -55.87 -15.60
C LEU A 624 -21.58 -57.05 -16.17
N LYS A 625 -20.56 -57.51 -15.45
CA LYS A 625 -19.79 -58.71 -15.84
C LYS A 625 -20.65 -59.99 -15.82
N LYS A 626 -21.59 -60.10 -14.89
CA LYS A 626 -22.50 -61.24 -14.80
C LYS A 626 -23.46 -61.27 -16.00
N GLN A 627 -23.98 -60.12 -16.42
CA GLN A 627 -24.79 -60.00 -17.63
C GLN A 627 -23.97 -60.31 -18.89
N GLU A 628 -22.74 -59.80 -18.97
CA GLU A 628 -21.82 -60.13 -20.06
C GLU A 628 -21.56 -61.64 -20.15
N LEU A 629 -21.32 -62.30 -19.00
CA LEU A 629 -21.09 -63.74 -18.94
C LEU A 629 -22.34 -64.55 -19.30
N ALA A 630 -23.52 -64.10 -18.89
CA ALA A 630 -24.79 -64.73 -19.25
C ALA A 630 -25.01 -64.68 -20.76
N LEU A 631 -24.82 -63.52 -21.37
CA LEU A 631 -24.90 -63.33 -22.82
C LEU A 631 -23.83 -64.18 -23.55
N LYS A 632 -22.57 -64.17 -23.07
CA LYS A 632 -21.48 -65.01 -23.61
C LYS A 632 -21.83 -66.48 -23.60
N ARG A 633 -22.38 -67.01 -22.51
CA ARG A 633 -22.75 -68.43 -22.40
C ARG A 633 -23.84 -68.81 -23.39
N LEU A 634 -24.85 -67.97 -23.55
CA LEU A 634 -25.95 -68.19 -24.50
C LEU A 634 -25.47 -68.17 -25.95
N VAL A 635 -24.70 -67.15 -26.32
CA VAL A 635 -24.13 -67.01 -27.67
C VAL A 635 -23.17 -68.15 -27.98
N THR A 636 -22.29 -68.51 -27.04
CA THR A 636 -21.34 -69.63 -27.24
C THR A 636 -22.08 -70.96 -27.40
N LYS A 637 -23.12 -71.23 -26.59
CA LYS A 637 -23.97 -72.42 -26.71
C LYS A 637 -24.71 -72.46 -28.06
N ALA A 638 -25.15 -71.31 -28.55
CA ALA A 638 -25.84 -71.21 -29.81
C ALA A 638 -24.91 -71.41 -31.02
N MET A 639 -23.68 -70.91 -30.93
CA MET A 639 -22.66 -71.07 -31.96
C MET A 639 -22.01 -72.46 -31.96
N SER A 640 -21.97 -73.15 -30.81
CA SER A 640 -21.41 -74.51 -30.67
C SER A 640 -22.41 -75.62 -31.01
N SER A 641 -23.72 -75.33 -31.04
CA SER A 641 -24.75 -76.32 -31.38
C SER A 641 -24.96 -76.52 -32.90
N ARG A 642 -23.87 -76.30 -33.66
CA ARG A 642 -23.73 -76.65 -35.08
C ARG A 642 -24.03 -78.12 -35.35
#